data_AF-A0A2E8K425-F1
#
_entry.id   AF-A0A2E8K425-F1
#
_cell.length_a   1.000
_cell.length_b   1.000
_cell.length_c   1.000
_cell.angle_alpha   90.00
_cell.angle_beta   90.00
_cell.angle_gamma   90.00
#
_symmetry.space_group_name_H-M   'P 1'
#
loop_
_entity.id
_entity.type
_entity.pdbx_description
1 polymer ?
#
loop_
_entity_poly.entity_id
_entity_poly.type
_entity_poly.pdbx_seq_one_letter_code
_entity_poly.pdbx_strand_id
1 'polypeptide(L)'
;MRDSPTSNFQVRAEKDLMDDQLVRPGKHALGGLVPMCLGKGGAFGPGGEVLEAAPPGFDLIVARFVGVFCPFAGGMVELHRLGAVDFVANEARGLVHQMDPFAKAIFEIRFETFRDRDAVGYENHAETLAFRRSVCAPCGVGSRGRDILGFPMPRAPTLSKSRFTYGLQCHKQLWWRCFDGRAPELIPSPTQRAVFSRGHRVGDLAQSYVPGGFRIPHDGRQKKKAVAATAQALAEGKKILYEASFEVSDVFVAVDILIKGDDGWTLVEVKSTTGVKDQHIPDAAVQAWVVGVSGLSVSRVELMHLNRACRYPNLADLFLRTDITERVEDFLPRVAGEIESQKEMLDLPIPVLEPGAHCRIPYECPFTGRCQEDPPAGHVSELHGIGAPRARKFIDRGQELIVDLTAGQISGKAIWVRQREAATTEGLVCSADLTKVVPGDAGRVGYLDFEMLAPAVPVWMDCRPFQNVPAQFSLHVRENGALEHHEFLASSGVDPRPEVAKALGQALRGCEVLFAYDADFERRCLRDLAACATAESGLGEALLAMAEKVEDFLPLVRNHVYHPDFRGSFSLKSVLPVLVPDLDYADLRVADGHLASAELETLLLRPDAWPTWRQRKTRQELLAYCARDTLALVRLHDWFLDRKQAV
;
A
#
# COMPACT_ATOMS: atom_id res chain seq x y z
N MET A 1 -32.80 -23.04 -48.44
CA MET A 1 -32.98 -21.59 -48.61
C MET A 1 -33.86 -21.07 -47.48
N ARG A 2 -33.25 -20.48 -46.46
CA ARG A 2 -33.92 -19.68 -45.44
C ARG A 2 -32.94 -18.59 -45.00
N ASP A 3 -33.32 -17.35 -45.22
CA ASP A 3 -32.68 -16.16 -44.66
C ASP A 3 -32.95 -16.06 -43.16
N SER A 4 -31.92 -15.72 -42.39
CA SER A 4 -32.03 -15.27 -41.00
C SER A 4 -31.42 -13.86 -40.89
N PRO A 5 -32.05 -12.92 -40.16
CA PRO A 5 -31.61 -11.54 -40.10
C PRO A 5 -30.42 -11.36 -39.14
N THR A 6 -29.43 -10.61 -39.58
CA THR A 6 -28.34 -10.07 -38.76
C THR A 6 -28.87 -8.94 -37.88
N SER A 7 -29.03 -9.20 -36.58
CA SER A 7 -29.27 -8.16 -35.59
C SER A 7 -27.97 -7.42 -35.29
N ASN A 8 -27.88 -6.15 -35.68
CA ASN A 8 -26.85 -5.22 -35.20
C ASN A 8 -27.07 -4.94 -33.71
N PHE A 9 -26.19 -5.45 -32.85
CA PHE A 9 -26.15 -5.12 -31.44
C PHE A 9 -25.26 -3.89 -31.25
N GLN A 10 -25.81 -2.80 -30.75
CA GLN A 10 -25.07 -1.57 -30.45
C GLN A 10 -24.92 -1.45 -28.93
N VAL A 11 -23.73 -1.78 -28.41
CA VAL A 11 -23.41 -1.72 -26.97
C VAL A 11 -23.38 -0.25 -26.54
N ARG A 12 -24.21 0.11 -25.56
CA ARG A 12 -24.22 1.46 -24.96
C ARG A 12 -23.43 1.42 -23.65
N ALA A 13 -22.47 2.34 -23.51
CA ALA A 13 -21.47 2.37 -22.44
C ALA A 13 -22.01 2.46 -21.00
N GLU A 14 -23.31 2.66 -20.79
CA GLU A 14 -23.89 2.84 -19.45
C GLU A 14 -24.74 1.66 -18.96
N LYS A 15 -25.03 0.63 -19.78
CA LYS A 15 -25.93 -0.46 -19.36
C LYS A 15 -25.42 -1.89 -19.57
N ASP A 16 -24.38 -2.10 -20.39
CA ASP A 16 -23.95 -3.46 -20.78
C ASP A 16 -22.47 -3.76 -20.50
N LEU A 17 -21.77 -2.93 -19.71
CA LEU A 17 -20.41 -3.23 -19.25
C LEU A 17 -20.47 -4.10 -18.00
N MET A 18 -20.21 -5.41 -18.17
CA MET A 18 -19.81 -6.28 -17.07
C MET A 18 -18.33 -6.09 -16.76
N ASP A 19 -18.02 -6.13 -15.47
CA ASP A 19 -16.67 -6.07 -14.91
C ASP A 19 -15.88 -7.34 -15.25
N ASP A 20 -14.60 -7.20 -15.64
CA ASP A 20 -13.75 -8.30 -16.10
C ASP A 20 -13.18 -9.14 -14.94
N GLN A 21 -13.67 -8.93 -13.72
CA GLN A 21 -13.32 -9.72 -12.53
C GLN A 21 -14.22 -10.97 -12.33
N LEU A 22 -15.10 -11.29 -13.28
CA LEU A 22 -16.00 -12.45 -13.23
C LEU A 22 -15.79 -13.49 -14.34
N VAL A 23 -14.57 -13.68 -14.84
CA VAL A 23 -14.25 -14.77 -15.78
C VAL A 23 -13.63 -15.95 -15.04
N ARG A 24 -14.40 -17.03 -14.86
CA ARG A 24 -13.90 -18.33 -14.38
C ARG A 24 -12.96 -18.96 -15.42
N PRO A 25 -11.89 -19.66 -15.02
CA PRO A 25 -10.98 -20.30 -15.96
C PRO A 25 -11.65 -21.53 -16.58
N GLY A 26 -11.94 -21.46 -17.88
CA GLY A 26 -12.44 -22.61 -18.61
C GLY A 26 -13.28 -22.24 -19.82
N LYS A 27 -12.61 -21.84 -20.92
CA LYS A 27 -13.10 -21.94 -22.32
C LYS A 27 -11.97 -21.57 -23.28
N HIS A 28 -11.11 -22.53 -23.62
CA HIS A 28 -10.24 -22.45 -24.80
C HIS A 28 -11.08 -22.76 -26.05
N ALA A 29 -10.99 -21.93 -27.09
CA ALA A 29 -11.50 -22.24 -28.43
C ALA A 29 -10.35 -22.72 -29.33
N LEU A 30 -10.64 -23.77 -30.10
CA LEU A 30 -9.75 -24.58 -30.92
C LEU A 30 -8.93 -23.77 -31.95
N GLY A 31 -7.61 -23.97 -31.95
CA GLY A 31 -6.68 -23.44 -32.95
C GLY A 31 -6.68 -24.24 -34.26
N GLY A 32 -6.54 -23.55 -35.40
CA GLY A 32 -6.33 -24.14 -36.72
C GLY A 32 -5.26 -23.36 -37.50
N LEU A 33 -4.37 -24.08 -38.19
CA LEU A 33 -3.27 -23.54 -39.00
C LEU A 33 -3.75 -23.04 -40.37
N VAL A 34 -3.28 -21.87 -40.81
CA VAL A 34 -3.44 -21.38 -42.20
C VAL A 34 -2.07 -20.98 -42.77
N PRO A 35 -1.66 -21.49 -43.95
CA PRO A 35 -0.40 -21.09 -44.58
C PRO A 35 -0.56 -19.80 -45.41
N MET A 36 0.42 -18.89 -45.33
CA MET A 36 0.52 -17.73 -46.24
C MET A 36 1.78 -17.81 -47.13
N CYS A 37 1.58 -17.62 -48.44
CA CYS A 37 2.62 -17.39 -49.44
C CYS A 37 2.80 -15.88 -49.68
N LEU A 38 4.03 -15.39 -49.75
CA LEU A 38 4.36 -14.00 -50.04
C LEU A 38 4.62 -13.80 -51.55
N GLY A 39 3.81 -12.97 -52.21
CA GLY A 39 4.05 -12.47 -53.57
C GLY A 39 4.11 -10.95 -53.58
N LYS A 40 5.13 -10.37 -54.23
CA LYS A 40 5.30 -8.91 -54.45
C LYS A 40 4.64 -8.48 -55.76
N GLY A 41 3.88 -7.39 -55.75
CA GLY A 41 3.33 -6.74 -56.95
C GLY A 41 3.07 -5.24 -56.71
N GLY A 42 3.46 -4.39 -57.67
CA GLY A 42 3.58 -2.94 -57.57
C GLY A 42 2.32 -2.11 -57.82
N ALA A 43 2.49 -0.80 -57.61
CA ALA A 43 1.50 0.28 -57.49
C ALA A 43 0.80 0.72 -58.80
N PHE A 44 -0.34 1.43 -58.67
CA PHE A 44 -0.80 2.55 -59.53
C PHE A 44 -1.87 3.40 -58.81
N GLY A 45 -1.76 4.74 -58.84
CA GLY A 45 -2.89 5.70 -58.71
C GLY A 45 -3.18 6.34 -60.08
N PRO A 46 -4.10 7.34 -60.28
CA PRO A 46 -4.74 8.25 -59.31
C PRO A 46 -6.25 8.59 -59.56
N GLY A 47 -6.85 9.46 -58.71
CA GLY A 47 -7.89 10.44 -59.11
C GLY A 47 -9.14 10.60 -58.22
N GLY A 48 -9.32 11.79 -57.62
CA GLY A 48 -10.64 12.41 -57.38
C GLY A 48 -11.18 12.53 -55.94
N GLU A 49 -11.23 13.78 -55.45
CA GLU A 49 -12.15 14.35 -54.44
C GLU A 49 -11.95 14.14 -52.93
N VAL A 50 -12.28 15.22 -52.20
CA VAL A 50 -11.90 15.60 -50.84
C VAL A 50 -13.08 15.37 -49.89
N LEU A 51 -12.85 14.74 -48.73
CA LEU A 51 -13.45 15.09 -47.42
C LEU A 51 -12.84 14.24 -46.28
N GLU A 52 -12.39 14.96 -45.25
CA GLU A 52 -11.99 14.54 -43.89
C GLU A 52 -10.82 13.54 -43.73
N ALA A 53 -9.71 14.07 -43.23
CA ALA A 53 -8.47 13.35 -42.98
C ALA A 53 -8.57 12.36 -41.81
N ALA A 54 -8.50 11.07 -42.12
CA ALA A 54 -7.97 10.07 -41.20
C ALA A 54 -6.44 10.25 -41.07
N PRO A 55 -5.84 10.15 -39.87
CA PRO A 55 -4.39 10.23 -39.70
C PRO A 55 -3.67 9.02 -40.35
N PRO A 56 -2.42 9.20 -40.81
CA PRO A 56 -1.78 8.37 -41.83
C PRO A 56 -1.43 6.94 -41.37
N GLY A 57 -1.53 6.02 -42.33
CA GLY A 57 -1.05 4.64 -42.21
C GLY A 57 0.46 4.58 -41.98
N PHE A 58 0.88 3.73 -41.06
CA PHE A 58 2.28 3.46 -40.78
C PHE A 58 2.82 2.42 -41.77
N ASP A 59 3.79 2.83 -42.59
CA ASP A 59 4.76 1.92 -43.19
C ASP A 59 5.76 1.47 -42.12
N LEU A 60 5.81 0.17 -41.83
CA LEU A 60 6.79 -0.41 -40.92
C LEU A 60 8.10 -0.70 -41.69
N ILE A 61 9.07 0.20 -41.62
CA ILE A 61 10.45 -0.08 -42.01
C ILE A 61 11.15 -0.76 -40.82
N VAL A 62 11.27 -2.08 -40.84
CA VAL A 62 12.14 -2.81 -39.91
C VAL A 62 13.56 -2.78 -40.47
N ALA A 63 14.46 -2.03 -39.85
CA ALA A 63 15.89 -2.10 -40.13
C ALA A 63 16.42 -3.47 -39.67
N ARG A 64 16.83 -4.31 -40.62
CA ARG A 64 17.38 -5.65 -40.39
C ARG A 64 18.89 -5.54 -40.18
N PHE A 65 19.39 -5.78 -38.97
CA PHE A 65 20.77 -6.23 -38.79
C PHE A 65 20.77 -7.76 -38.92
N VAL A 66 21.53 -8.25 -39.90
CA VAL A 66 21.58 -9.63 -40.35
C VAL A 66 22.35 -10.49 -39.33
N GLY A 67 21.71 -11.57 -38.86
CA GLY A 67 22.34 -12.70 -38.18
C GLY A 67 21.58 -13.98 -38.57
N VAL A 68 22.31 -15.01 -38.99
CA VAL A 68 21.85 -16.19 -39.75
C VAL A 68 20.74 -17.00 -39.04
N PHE A 69 19.63 -17.25 -39.74
CA PHE A 69 18.55 -18.15 -39.30
C PHE A 69 18.84 -19.61 -39.68
N CYS A 70 18.60 -20.53 -38.74
CA CYS A 70 18.58 -21.97 -38.98
C CYS A 70 17.23 -22.37 -39.65
N PRO A 71 17.20 -23.22 -40.69
CA PRO A 71 16.05 -23.38 -41.59
C PRO A 71 14.83 -24.18 -41.06
N PHE A 72 14.64 -24.35 -39.75
CA PHE A 72 13.62 -25.27 -39.20
C PHE A 72 12.71 -24.72 -38.08
N ALA A 73 12.54 -23.41 -37.94
CA ALA A 73 11.58 -22.84 -36.97
C ALA A 73 10.27 -22.40 -37.65
N GLY A 74 9.15 -23.04 -37.30
CA GLY A 74 7.81 -22.55 -37.61
C GLY A 74 7.32 -21.58 -36.52
N GLY A 75 6.68 -20.47 -36.92
CA GLY A 75 6.13 -19.49 -35.98
C GLY A 75 4.61 -19.64 -35.83
N MET A 76 4.10 -19.45 -34.61
CA MET A 76 2.67 -19.31 -34.31
C MET A 76 2.43 -17.85 -33.87
N VAL A 77 1.39 -17.22 -34.42
CA VAL A 77 0.96 -15.86 -34.02
C VAL A 77 -0.39 -16.01 -33.32
N GLU A 78 -0.45 -15.72 -32.03
CA GLU A 78 -1.70 -15.61 -31.28
C GLU A 78 -2.14 -14.14 -31.16
N LEU A 79 -3.44 -13.91 -31.35
CA LEU A 79 -4.04 -12.58 -31.33
C LEU A 79 -4.86 -12.44 -30.04
N HIS A 80 -4.36 -11.66 -29.08
CA HIS A 80 -5.10 -11.35 -27.86
C HIS A 80 -6.05 -10.15 -28.07
N ARG A 81 -7.25 -10.21 -27.48
CA ARG A 81 -8.19 -9.07 -27.45
C ARG A 81 -7.67 -7.94 -26.56
N LEU A 82 -8.06 -6.72 -26.93
CA LEU A 82 -7.70 -5.46 -26.28
C LEU A 82 -8.09 -5.45 -24.79
N GLY A 83 -7.11 -5.27 -23.91
CA GLY A 83 -7.30 -4.93 -22.50
C GLY A 83 -6.70 -3.56 -22.20
N ALA A 84 -7.35 -2.78 -21.34
CA ALA A 84 -6.79 -1.54 -20.82
C ALA A 84 -5.64 -1.86 -19.86
N VAL A 85 -4.49 -1.23 -20.04
CA VAL A 85 -3.32 -1.38 -19.17
C VAL A 85 -3.06 -0.03 -18.50
N ASP A 86 -3.24 0.03 -17.18
CA ASP A 86 -2.83 1.19 -16.39
C ASP A 86 -1.30 1.23 -16.29
N PHE A 87 -0.68 2.22 -16.93
CA PHE A 87 0.75 2.47 -16.80
C PHE A 87 1.03 3.31 -15.54
N VAL A 88 1.57 2.69 -14.50
CA VAL A 88 2.08 3.39 -13.31
C VAL A 88 3.61 3.45 -13.35
N ALA A 89 4.17 4.64 -13.16
CA ALA A 89 5.62 4.82 -13.03
C ALA A 89 6.08 4.48 -11.60
N ASN A 90 7.14 3.66 -11.48
CA ASN A 90 7.71 3.20 -10.21
C ASN A 90 8.78 4.14 -9.63
N GLU A 91 8.64 5.45 -9.81
CA GLU A 91 9.49 6.43 -9.12
C GLU A 91 8.63 7.61 -8.62
N ALA A 92 8.94 8.07 -7.41
CA ALA A 92 8.20 9.10 -6.70
C ALA A 92 8.00 10.35 -7.59
N ARG A 93 6.75 10.82 -7.69
CA ARG A 93 6.30 12.08 -8.35
C ARG A 93 5.95 12.05 -9.84
N GLY A 94 5.48 10.94 -10.39
CA GLY A 94 4.66 11.01 -11.62
C GLY A 94 3.22 11.46 -11.32
N LEU A 95 2.84 12.69 -11.68
CA LEU A 95 1.43 13.07 -11.86
C LEU A 95 0.87 12.28 -13.05
N VAL A 96 -0.14 11.44 -12.81
CA VAL A 96 -0.95 10.86 -13.89
C VAL A 96 -1.89 11.96 -14.38
N HIS A 97 -1.46 12.74 -15.37
CA HIS A 97 -2.44 13.37 -16.25
C HIS A 97 -3.09 12.23 -17.03
N GLN A 98 -4.43 12.21 -17.04
CA GLN A 98 -5.28 11.32 -17.83
C GLN A 98 -4.61 10.95 -19.15
N MET A 99 -4.27 9.67 -19.31
CA MET A 99 -4.16 9.08 -20.63
C MET A 99 -5.48 8.36 -20.87
N ASP A 100 -6.23 8.81 -21.87
CA ASP A 100 -7.23 7.94 -22.49
C ASP A 100 -6.49 6.68 -22.99
N PRO A 101 -7.00 5.48 -22.70
CA PRO A 101 -6.35 4.24 -23.12
C PRO A 101 -6.40 4.15 -24.64
N PHE A 102 -5.28 4.46 -25.31
CA PHE A 102 -5.10 4.03 -26.69
C PHE A 102 -4.92 2.51 -26.69
N ALA A 103 -5.85 1.83 -27.34
CA ALA A 103 -5.80 0.41 -27.67
C ALA A 103 -4.43 0.05 -28.26
N LYS A 104 -3.58 -0.62 -27.48
CA LYS A 104 -2.31 -1.17 -27.96
C LYS A 104 -2.53 -2.64 -28.25
N ALA A 105 -2.40 -3.05 -29.51
CA ALA A 105 -2.27 -4.47 -29.85
C ALA A 105 -0.97 -4.98 -29.23
N ILE A 106 -1.08 -5.96 -28.31
CA ILE A 106 0.08 -6.68 -27.78
C ILE A 106 0.29 -7.87 -28.73
N PHE A 107 1.41 -7.86 -29.47
CA PHE A 107 1.90 -9.04 -30.17
C PHE A 107 2.97 -9.71 -29.31
N GLU A 108 2.76 -10.96 -28.91
CA GLU A 108 3.78 -11.81 -28.31
C GLU A 108 4.23 -12.82 -29.37
N ILE A 109 5.53 -12.84 -29.70
CA ILE A 109 6.11 -13.85 -30.59
C ILE A 109 6.88 -14.82 -29.72
N ARG A 110 6.41 -16.07 -29.62
CA ARG A 110 7.16 -17.16 -28.99
C ARG A 110 7.82 -18.01 -30.07
N PHE A 111 9.05 -18.43 -29.82
CA PHE A 111 9.76 -19.40 -30.65
C PHE A 111 9.82 -20.73 -29.91
N GLU A 112 9.39 -21.81 -30.58
CA GLU A 112 9.49 -23.18 -30.08
C GLU A 112 10.47 -23.98 -30.95
N THR A 113 11.20 -24.91 -30.34
CA THR A 113 11.97 -25.92 -31.07
C THR A 113 11.14 -27.20 -31.18
N PHE A 114 11.13 -27.80 -32.36
CA PHE A 114 10.16 -28.85 -32.76
C PHE A 114 10.36 -30.22 -32.09
N ARG A 115 10.98 -30.33 -30.91
CA ARG A 115 11.29 -31.65 -30.32
C ARG A 115 10.91 -31.93 -28.89
N ASP A 116 10.49 -30.98 -28.08
CA ASP A 116 9.93 -31.27 -26.76
C ASP A 116 8.63 -30.49 -26.59
N ARG A 117 7.51 -31.19 -26.40
CA ARG A 117 6.20 -30.59 -26.13
C ARG A 117 6.11 -30.10 -24.67
N ASP A 118 7.10 -29.35 -24.22
CA ASP A 118 7.11 -28.68 -22.92
C ASP A 118 7.40 -27.19 -23.15
N ALA A 119 6.54 -26.33 -22.61
CA ALA A 119 6.79 -24.90 -22.57
C ALA A 119 8.04 -24.67 -21.71
N VAL A 120 9.10 -24.13 -22.33
CA VAL A 120 10.35 -23.79 -21.63
C VAL A 120 10.03 -22.73 -20.56
N GLY A 121 9.84 -23.17 -19.33
CA GLY A 121 9.77 -22.33 -18.13
C GLY A 121 11.15 -21.73 -17.84
N TYR A 122 11.14 -20.52 -17.29
CA TYR A 122 12.31 -19.68 -16.98
C TYR A 122 13.31 -20.27 -15.95
N GLU A 123 13.19 -21.55 -15.57
CA GLU A 123 13.96 -22.15 -14.48
C GLU A 123 15.25 -22.89 -14.92
N ASN A 124 15.46 -23.14 -16.21
CA ASN A 124 16.59 -23.97 -16.68
C ASN A 124 17.88 -23.24 -17.10
N HIS A 125 18.05 -21.95 -16.78
CA HIS A 125 19.32 -21.25 -17.06
C HIS A 125 20.33 -21.27 -15.90
N ALA A 126 19.96 -21.73 -14.70
CA ALA A 126 20.86 -21.74 -13.54
C ALA A 126 21.88 -22.90 -13.57
N GLU A 127 21.49 -24.08 -14.05
CA GLU A 127 22.33 -25.28 -13.91
C GLU A 127 23.41 -25.44 -15.00
N THR A 128 23.23 -24.86 -16.18
CA THR A 128 24.21 -25.00 -17.28
C THR A 128 25.45 -24.11 -17.09
N LEU A 129 25.41 -23.11 -16.20
CA LEU A 129 26.52 -22.19 -15.91
C LEU A 129 27.48 -22.71 -14.82
N ALA A 130 27.09 -23.75 -14.07
CA ALA A 130 27.89 -24.26 -12.94
C ALA A 130 29.00 -25.25 -13.35
N PHE A 131 28.96 -25.84 -14.55
CA PHE A 131 29.82 -26.99 -14.88
C PHE A 131 31.10 -26.69 -15.69
N ARG A 132 31.46 -25.43 -15.93
CA ARG A 132 32.71 -25.10 -16.66
C ARG A 132 33.44 -23.89 -16.10
N ARG A 133 34.03 -24.03 -14.91
CA ARG A 133 35.13 -23.16 -14.45
C ARG A 133 36.21 -23.98 -13.74
N SER A 134 36.96 -24.75 -14.53
CA SER A 134 38.29 -25.21 -14.14
C SER A 134 39.32 -24.58 -15.07
N VAL A 135 40.31 -23.92 -14.46
CA VAL A 135 41.60 -23.49 -15.03
C VAL A 135 41.58 -22.22 -15.90
N CYS A 136 42.01 -21.07 -15.34
CA CYS A 136 43.32 -20.45 -15.59
C CYS A 136 43.47 -19.11 -14.84
N ALA A 137 44.62 -18.87 -14.22
CA ALA A 137 45.04 -17.60 -13.63
C ALA A 137 45.97 -16.82 -14.59
N PRO A 138 46.45 -15.59 -14.27
CA PRO A 138 45.86 -14.32 -14.66
C PRO A 138 46.67 -13.59 -15.74
N CYS A 139 46.00 -12.86 -16.65
CA CYS A 139 46.64 -11.77 -17.40
C CYS A 139 45.94 -10.45 -17.06
N GLY A 140 46.69 -9.55 -16.41
CA GLY A 140 46.21 -8.21 -16.10
C GLY A 140 46.15 -7.34 -17.34
N VAL A 141 44.94 -6.96 -17.75
CA VAL A 141 44.62 -5.69 -18.42
C VAL A 141 43.19 -5.34 -18.04
N GLY A 142 42.97 -4.13 -17.52
CA GLY A 142 41.66 -3.64 -17.13
C GLY A 142 40.68 -3.63 -18.30
N SER A 143 39.58 -4.36 -18.15
CA SER A 143 38.35 -4.11 -18.89
C SER A 143 37.17 -4.22 -17.91
N ARG A 144 36.73 -3.06 -17.40
CA ARG A 144 35.41 -2.99 -16.76
C ARG A 144 34.36 -3.13 -17.88
N GLY A 145 33.38 -4.01 -17.68
CA GLY A 145 32.08 -3.88 -18.35
C GLY A 145 31.64 -4.97 -19.33
N ARG A 146 32.18 -6.19 -19.28
CA ARG A 146 31.60 -7.34 -20.01
C ARG A 146 31.65 -8.62 -19.18
N ASP A 147 30.60 -9.42 -19.28
CA ASP A 147 30.61 -10.79 -18.76
C ASP A 147 31.54 -11.69 -19.62
N ILE A 148 31.71 -12.96 -19.21
CA ILE A 148 32.55 -13.94 -19.91
C ILE A 148 32.07 -14.19 -21.36
N LEU A 149 30.85 -13.79 -21.69
CA LEU A 149 30.23 -13.94 -23.00
C LEU A 149 30.25 -12.65 -23.84
N GLY A 150 30.83 -11.56 -23.31
CA GLY A 150 30.97 -10.30 -24.03
C GLY A 150 29.70 -9.44 -24.06
N PHE A 151 28.67 -9.77 -23.27
CA PHE A 151 27.48 -8.94 -23.15
C PHE A 151 27.78 -7.72 -22.28
N PRO A 152 27.28 -6.51 -22.65
CA PRO A 152 27.36 -5.36 -21.78
C PRO A 152 26.61 -5.68 -20.49
N MET A 153 27.33 -5.69 -19.37
CA MET A 153 26.71 -5.70 -18.04
C MET A 153 25.73 -4.50 -17.99
N PRO A 154 24.47 -4.69 -17.57
CA PRO A 154 23.57 -3.56 -17.38
C PRO A 154 24.28 -2.55 -16.48
N ARG A 155 24.29 -1.27 -16.88
CA ARG A 155 24.90 -0.21 -16.07
C ARG A 155 24.35 -0.30 -14.65
N ALA A 156 25.24 -0.19 -13.67
CA ALA A 156 24.88 -0.10 -12.27
C ALA A 156 23.73 0.91 -12.10
N PRO A 157 22.60 0.51 -11.49
CA PRO A 157 21.45 1.39 -11.31
C PRO A 157 21.83 2.64 -10.50
N THR A 158 21.37 3.81 -10.94
CA THR A 158 21.50 5.07 -10.17
C THR A 158 20.81 4.92 -8.82
N LEU A 159 21.47 5.30 -7.73
CA LEU A 159 20.86 5.36 -6.40
C LEU A 159 20.07 6.66 -6.27
N SER A 160 18.78 6.56 -5.96
CA SER A 160 18.00 7.69 -5.45
C SER A 160 18.09 7.74 -3.92
N LYS A 161 17.65 8.86 -3.33
CA LYS A 161 17.41 8.97 -1.88
C LYS A 161 16.71 7.74 -1.30
N SER A 162 15.56 7.35 -1.88
CA SER A 162 14.80 6.19 -1.41
C SER A 162 15.57 4.88 -1.58
N ARG A 163 16.26 4.67 -2.73
CA ARG A 163 17.09 3.47 -2.94
C ARG A 163 18.21 3.36 -1.91
N PHE A 164 18.89 4.46 -1.60
CA PHE A 164 19.89 4.49 -0.55
C PHE A 164 19.32 4.02 0.81
N THR A 165 18.16 4.55 1.20
CA THR A 165 17.50 4.13 2.46
C THR A 165 17.03 2.66 2.43
N TYR A 166 16.61 2.15 1.27
CA TYR A 166 16.28 0.72 1.11
C TYR A 166 17.51 -0.16 1.24
N GLY A 167 18.67 0.27 0.74
CA GLY A 167 19.95 -0.42 0.91
C GLY A 167 20.37 -0.49 2.37
N LEU A 168 20.28 0.63 3.10
CA LEU A 168 20.56 0.66 4.54
C LEU A 168 19.67 -0.30 5.35
N GLN A 169 18.42 -0.49 4.91
CA GLN A 169 17.54 -1.47 5.54
C GLN A 169 17.90 -2.90 5.11
N CYS A 170 18.02 -3.16 3.81
CA CYS A 170 18.27 -4.50 3.29
C CYS A 170 18.82 -4.48 1.85
N HIS A 171 20.03 -4.99 1.65
CA HIS A 171 20.64 -5.11 0.32
C HIS A 171 19.80 -5.97 -0.65
N LYS A 172 19.15 -7.06 -0.19
CA LYS A 172 18.24 -7.87 -1.04
C LYS A 172 17.07 -7.03 -1.56
N GLN A 173 16.45 -6.23 -0.68
CA GLN A 173 15.35 -5.34 -1.07
C GLN A 173 15.82 -4.30 -2.09
N LEU A 174 16.99 -3.69 -1.88
CA LEU A 174 17.56 -2.75 -2.85
C LEU A 174 17.79 -3.42 -4.20
N TRP A 175 18.40 -4.61 -4.21
CA TRP A 175 18.67 -5.39 -5.42
C TRP A 175 17.38 -5.64 -6.22
N TRP A 176 16.32 -6.15 -5.57
CA TRP A 176 15.03 -6.38 -6.24
C TRP A 176 14.39 -5.09 -6.76
N ARG A 177 14.44 -3.98 -6.02
CA ARG A 177 13.91 -2.70 -6.51
C ARG A 177 14.66 -2.16 -7.72
N CYS A 178 15.93 -2.54 -7.88
CA CYS A 178 16.76 -2.13 -9.01
C CYS A 178 16.56 -3.01 -10.24
N PHE A 179 16.54 -4.34 -10.06
CA PHE A 179 16.54 -5.30 -11.17
C PHE A 179 15.17 -5.92 -11.47
N ASP A 180 14.25 -5.88 -10.51
CA ASP A 180 12.85 -6.33 -10.64
C ASP A 180 11.88 -5.19 -10.29
N GLY A 181 12.09 -4.04 -10.94
CA GLY A 181 11.28 -2.84 -10.72
C GLY A 181 9.82 -2.95 -11.18
N ARG A 182 9.36 -4.11 -11.67
CA ARG A 182 7.96 -4.38 -12.02
C ARG A 182 7.36 -5.52 -11.20
N ALA A 183 8.07 -5.97 -10.18
CA ALA A 183 7.59 -6.91 -9.19
C ALA A 183 6.17 -6.53 -8.70
N PRO A 184 5.21 -7.47 -8.68
CA PRO A 184 3.87 -7.24 -8.12
C PRO A 184 3.90 -6.65 -6.70
N GLU A 185 4.88 -7.04 -5.90
CA GLU A 185 5.10 -6.56 -4.52
C GLU A 185 5.42 -5.06 -4.44
N LEU A 186 5.86 -4.46 -5.55
CA LEU A 186 6.14 -3.03 -5.65
C LEU A 186 4.95 -2.20 -6.15
N ILE A 187 3.86 -2.84 -6.60
CA ILE A 187 2.65 -2.16 -7.01
C ILE A 187 2.01 -1.57 -5.76
N PRO A 188 1.96 -0.23 -5.58
CA PRO A 188 1.48 0.33 -4.34
C PRO A 188 -0.01 0.06 -4.16
N SER A 189 -0.43 -0.42 -2.99
CA SER A 189 -1.85 -0.58 -2.66
C SER A 189 -2.59 0.78 -2.70
N PRO A 190 -3.93 0.82 -2.80
CA PRO A 190 -4.65 2.09 -2.77
C PRO A 190 -4.34 2.92 -1.52
N THR A 191 -4.19 2.26 -0.36
CA THR A 191 -3.76 2.88 0.90
C THR A 191 -2.36 3.50 0.78
N GLN A 192 -1.37 2.77 0.23
CA GLN A 192 -0.03 3.32 0.03
C GLN A 192 -0.03 4.51 -0.94
N ARG A 193 -0.83 4.46 -2.01
CA ARG A 193 -1.00 5.59 -2.93
C ARG A 193 -1.58 6.81 -2.23
N ALA A 194 -2.55 6.63 -1.33
CA ALA A 194 -3.12 7.72 -0.54
C ALA A 194 -2.08 8.35 0.39
N VAL A 195 -1.22 7.54 1.04
CA VAL A 195 -0.11 8.01 1.87
C VAL A 195 0.87 8.86 1.03
N PHE A 196 1.27 8.39 -0.16
CA PHE A 196 2.16 9.15 -1.04
C PHE A 196 1.53 10.46 -1.53
N SER A 197 0.27 10.42 -1.97
CA SER A 197 -0.48 11.61 -2.38
C SER A 197 -0.59 12.64 -1.26
N ARG A 198 -0.84 12.20 -0.02
CA ARG A 198 -0.84 13.06 1.17
C ARG A 198 0.53 13.67 1.44
N GLY A 199 1.60 12.88 1.35
CA GLY A 199 2.97 13.35 1.48
C GLY A 199 3.32 14.45 0.48
N HIS A 200 2.95 14.28 -0.79
CA HIS A 200 3.15 15.30 -1.83
C HIS A 200 2.40 16.60 -1.53
N ARG A 201 1.12 16.52 -1.13
CA ARG A 201 0.34 17.71 -0.75
C ARG A 201 0.96 18.46 0.43
N VAL A 202 1.47 17.73 1.43
CA VAL A 202 2.17 18.35 2.57
C VAL A 202 3.46 19.02 2.12
N GLY A 203 4.24 18.38 1.23
CA GLY A 203 5.44 18.96 0.63
C GLY A 203 5.17 20.23 -0.16
N ASP A 204 4.13 20.22 -1.00
CA ASP A 204 3.71 21.40 -1.76
C ASP A 204 3.26 22.53 -0.84
N LEU A 205 2.49 22.22 0.21
CA LEU A 205 2.04 23.22 1.18
C LEU A 205 3.20 23.80 1.99
N ALA A 206 4.20 23.00 2.37
CA ALA A 206 5.36 23.46 3.13
C ALA A 206 6.12 24.60 2.44
N GLN A 207 6.13 24.64 1.11
CA GLN A 207 6.77 25.72 0.35
C GLN A 207 6.12 27.09 0.60
N SER A 208 4.82 27.13 0.90
CA SER A 208 4.13 28.37 1.25
C SER A 208 4.59 28.97 2.58
N TYR A 209 5.22 28.18 3.46
CA TYR A 209 5.79 28.61 4.73
C TYR A 209 7.25 29.07 4.60
N VAL A 210 7.83 28.94 3.41
CA VAL A 210 9.15 29.48 3.04
C VAL A 210 9.00 30.24 1.73
N PRO A 211 8.25 31.35 1.70
CA PRO A 211 7.85 32.01 0.45
C PRO A 211 9.03 32.62 -0.31
N GLY A 212 8.86 32.83 -1.62
CA GLY A 212 9.85 33.48 -2.48
C GLY A 212 10.89 32.55 -3.11
N GLY A 213 10.68 31.24 -3.04
CA GLY A 213 11.54 30.25 -3.69
C GLY A 213 11.27 30.03 -5.17
N PHE A 214 12.31 29.62 -5.88
CA PHE A 214 12.23 29.16 -7.26
C PHE A 214 12.04 27.64 -7.29
N ARG A 215 10.93 27.17 -7.85
CA ARG A 215 10.67 25.74 -8.00
C ARG A 215 11.42 25.17 -9.19
N ILE A 216 12.26 24.18 -8.94
CA ILE A 216 12.92 23.42 -10.00
C ILE A 216 11.88 22.54 -10.70
N PRO A 217 11.74 22.62 -12.04
CA PRO A 217 10.88 21.72 -12.78
C PRO A 217 11.40 20.28 -12.67
N HIS A 218 10.64 19.42 -11.98
CA HIS A 218 10.97 18.02 -11.80
C HIS A 218 9.71 17.15 -11.92
N ASP A 219 9.73 16.20 -12.85
CA ASP A 219 8.64 15.24 -13.11
C ASP A 219 9.06 13.78 -12.81
N GLY A 220 10.18 13.59 -12.10
CA GLY A 220 10.77 12.28 -11.80
C GLY A 220 11.51 11.62 -12.96
N ARG A 221 11.19 11.97 -14.21
CA ARG A 221 11.77 11.35 -15.42
C ARG A 221 12.94 12.15 -15.99
N GLN A 222 12.95 13.46 -15.80
CA GLN A 222 13.92 14.37 -16.40
C GLN A 222 15.01 14.80 -15.40
N LYS A 223 15.61 13.83 -14.68
CA LYS A 223 16.63 14.06 -13.63
C LYS A 223 17.74 15.02 -14.08
N LYS A 224 18.34 14.77 -15.24
CA LYS A 224 19.40 15.63 -15.81
C LYS A 224 18.96 17.08 -16.05
N LYS A 225 17.72 17.30 -16.48
CA LYS A 225 17.19 18.66 -16.69
C LYS A 225 16.95 19.37 -15.36
N ALA A 226 16.47 18.65 -14.34
CA ALA A 226 16.29 19.21 -13.01
C ALA A 226 17.63 19.62 -12.38
N VAL A 227 18.69 18.80 -12.55
CA VAL A 227 20.05 19.15 -12.12
C VAL A 227 20.56 20.39 -12.86
N ALA A 228 20.39 20.46 -14.19
CA ALA A 228 20.79 21.63 -14.98
C ALA A 228 20.03 22.91 -14.58
N ALA A 229 18.72 22.81 -14.34
CA ALA A 229 17.90 23.92 -13.88
C ALA A 229 18.30 24.38 -12.47
N THR A 230 18.71 23.45 -11.60
CA THR A 230 19.24 23.77 -10.27
C THR A 230 20.55 24.55 -10.38
N ALA A 231 21.49 24.09 -11.22
CA ALA A 231 22.74 24.79 -11.46
C ALA A 231 22.53 26.21 -12.04
N GLN A 232 21.60 26.36 -12.99
CA GLN A 232 21.23 27.66 -13.53
C GLN A 232 20.65 28.58 -12.45
N ALA A 233 19.70 28.09 -11.65
CA ALA A 233 19.09 28.90 -10.59
C ALA A 233 20.12 29.34 -9.53
N LEU A 234 21.08 28.48 -9.19
CA LEU A 234 22.21 28.83 -8.32
C LEU A 234 23.09 29.92 -8.95
N ALA A 235 23.41 29.81 -10.25
CA ALA A 235 24.21 30.80 -10.97
C ALA A 235 23.50 32.17 -11.08
N GLU A 236 22.17 32.18 -11.17
CA GLU A 236 21.33 33.39 -11.13
C GLU A 236 21.20 34.00 -9.71
N GLY A 237 21.83 33.40 -8.70
CA GLY A 237 21.82 33.90 -7.32
C GLY A 237 20.49 33.70 -6.59
N LYS A 238 19.66 32.73 -7.00
CA LYS A 238 18.43 32.39 -6.28
C LYS A 238 18.77 31.90 -4.87
N LYS A 239 18.11 32.48 -3.86
CA LYS A 239 18.37 32.19 -2.45
C LYS A 239 17.52 31.07 -1.87
N ILE A 240 16.35 30.80 -2.44
CA ILE A 240 15.46 29.73 -1.99
C ILE A 240 15.12 28.91 -3.23
N LEU A 241 15.36 27.60 -3.15
CA LEU A 241 15.05 26.65 -4.21
C LEU A 241 14.14 25.57 -3.65
N TYR A 242 13.07 25.25 -4.36
CA TYR A 242 12.25 24.09 -4.06
C TYR A 242 12.60 22.95 -4.99
N GLU A 243 12.69 21.72 -4.47
CA GLU A 243 13.04 20.51 -5.24
C GLU A 243 14.43 20.61 -5.89
N ALA A 244 15.38 21.29 -5.23
CA ALA A 244 16.73 21.48 -5.73
C ALA A 244 17.39 20.12 -5.95
N SER A 245 17.78 19.86 -7.20
CA SER A 245 18.17 18.53 -7.65
C SER A 245 19.68 18.46 -7.92
N PHE A 246 20.32 17.42 -7.39
CA PHE A 246 21.76 17.21 -7.50
C PHE A 246 22.04 15.75 -7.88
N GLU A 247 23.12 15.53 -8.62
CA GLU A 247 23.57 14.19 -9.00
C GLU A 247 25.10 14.12 -8.92
N VAL A 248 25.62 13.22 -8.10
CA VAL A 248 27.06 12.98 -7.93
C VAL A 248 27.29 11.47 -7.88
N SER A 249 28.25 10.98 -8.67
CA SER A 249 28.66 9.56 -8.67
C SER A 249 27.46 8.59 -8.77
N ASP A 250 26.55 8.83 -9.72
CA ASP A 250 25.32 8.03 -9.91
C ASP A 250 24.39 7.99 -8.67
N VAL A 251 24.45 9.02 -7.80
CA VAL A 251 23.52 9.24 -6.70
C VAL A 251 22.73 10.51 -6.95
N PHE A 252 21.41 10.38 -7.16
CA PHE A 252 20.48 11.47 -7.41
C PHE A 252 19.68 11.81 -6.15
N VAL A 253 19.63 13.10 -5.81
CA VAL A 253 18.77 13.63 -4.75
C VAL A 253 18.00 14.85 -5.24
N ALA A 254 16.78 15.01 -4.72
CA ALA A 254 16.00 16.22 -4.83
C ALA A 254 15.66 16.68 -3.42
N VAL A 255 16.19 17.83 -3.04
CA VAL A 255 16.00 18.47 -1.74
C VAL A 255 14.68 19.24 -1.74
N ASP A 256 13.79 18.95 -0.80
CA ASP A 256 12.46 19.58 -0.76
C ASP A 256 12.56 21.12 -0.73
N ILE A 257 13.37 21.70 0.18
CA ILE A 257 13.66 23.13 0.24
C ILE A 257 15.13 23.37 0.57
N LEU A 258 15.81 24.19 -0.23
CA LEU A 258 17.19 24.61 -0.02
C LEU A 258 17.26 26.15 0.12
N ILE A 259 17.80 26.63 1.25
CA ILE A 259 17.76 28.06 1.63
C ILE A 259 19.18 28.57 1.83
N LYS A 260 19.55 29.66 1.16
CA LYS A 260 20.82 30.34 1.35
C LYS A 260 20.76 31.20 2.60
N GLY A 261 21.58 30.87 3.60
CA GLY A 261 21.87 31.70 4.76
C GLY A 261 23.25 32.37 4.65
N ASP A 262 23.64 33.05 5.73
CA ASP A 262 24.90 33.79 5.81
C ASP A 262 26.11 32.83 5.86
N ASP A 263 26.03 31.79 6.69
CA ASP A 263 27.12 30.82 6.93
C ASP A 263 27.13 29.64 5.95
N GLY A 264 26.15 29.55 5.04
CA GLY A 264 26.00 28.38 4.18
C GLY A 264 24.58 28.18 3.68
N TRP A 265 24.27 26.96 3.31
CA TRP A 265 22.94 26.53 2.89
C TRP A 265 22.27 25.75 4.01
N THR A 266 20.99 26.03 4.25
CA THR A 266 20.11 25.21 5.07
C THR A 266 19.34 24.25 4.17
N LEU A 267 19.50 22.95 4.42
CA LEU A 267 18.72 21.89 3.80
C LEU A 267 17.50 21.60 4.67
N VAL A 268 16.30 21.68 4.09
CA VAL A 268 15.06 21.38 4.81
C VAL A 268 14.35 20.19 4.15
N GLU A 269 14.24 19.08 4.88
CA GLU A 269 13.49 17.88 4.47
C GLU A 269 12.08 17.93 5.06
N VAL A 270 11.05 17.80 4.23
CA VAL A 270 9.65 17.89 4.66
C VAL A 270 9.08 16.49 4.92
N LYS A 271 8.53 16.25 6.10
CA LYS A 271 7.84 15.01 6.45
C LYS A 271 6.40 15.24 6.83
N SER A 272 5.50 14.43 6.25
CA SER A 272 4.10 14.31 6.67
C SER A 272 3.97 13.49 7.97
N THR A 273 4.64 13.94 9.02
CA THR A 273 4.62 13.39 10.38
C THR A 273 4.48 14.53 11.39
N THR A 274 4.23 14.22 12.66
CA THR A 274 4.15 15.24 13.73
C THR A 274 5.45 15.38 14.54
N GLY A 275 6.56 14.83 14.04
CA GLY A 275 7.83 14.81 14.74
C GLY A 275 8.92 14.08 13.97
N VAL A 276 10.16 14.30 14.42
CA VAL A 276 11.38 13.65 13.92
C VAL A 276 11.43 12.19 14.37
N LYS A 277 11.85 11.29 13.47
CA LYS A 277 12.11 9.88 13.75
C LYS A 277 13.51 9.50 13.27
N ASP A 278 14.13 8.48 13.87
CA ASP A 278 15.51 8.10 13.58
C ASP A 278 15.73 7.72 12.11
N GLN A 279 14.75 7.08 11.48
CA GLN A 279 14.81 6.74 10.06
C GLN A 279 14.79 7.95 9.12
N HIS A 280 14.53 9.16 9.61
CA HIS A 280 14.63 10.39 8.81
C HIS A 280 16.09 10.87 8.68
N ILE A 281 16.98 10.50 9.60
CA ILE A 281 18.36 11.00 9.61
C ILE A 281 19.15 10.53 8.37
N PRO A 282 19.15 9.24 8.00
CA PRO A 282 19.88 8.81 6.81
C PRO A 282 19.35 9.43 5.51
N ASP A 283 18.05 9.72 5.46
CA ASP A 283 17.39 10.38 4.33
C ASP A 283 17.87 11.82 4.14
N ALA A 284 18.06 12.57 5.23
CA ALA A 284 18.64 13.91 5.18
C ALA A 284 20.17 13.88 4.96
N ALA A 285 20.86 12.90 5.55
CA ALA A 285 22.32 12.78 5.45
C ALA A 285 22.82 12.48 4.04
N VAL A 286 22.15 11.59 3.28
CA VAL A 286 22.53 11.35 1.88
C VAL A 286 22.35 12.58 1.02
N GLN A 287 21.32 13.39 1.29
CA GLN A 287 21.10 14.65 0.57
C GLN A 287 22.16 15.68 0.91
N ALA A 288 22.44 15.89 2.21
CA ALA A 288 23.49 16.80 2.66
C ALA A 288 24.86 16.42 2.08
N TRP A 289 25.17 15.12 2.03
CA TRP A 289 26.39 14.62 1.41
C TRP A 289 26.47 14.94 -0.10
N VAL A 290 25.43 14.62 -0.88
CA VAL A 290 25.43 14.90 -2.34
C VAL A 290 25.53 16.41 -2.61
N VAL A 291 24.80 17.24 -1.85
CA VAL A 291 24.85 18.70 -1.97
C VAL A 291 26.24 19.25 -1.62
N GLY A 292 26.84 18.73 -0.54
CA GLY A 292 28.20 19.07 -0.10
C GLY A 292 29.25 18.75 -1.16
N VAL A 293 29.23 17.54 -1.71
CA VAL A 293 30.15 17.13 -2.78
C VAL A 293 29.91 17.91 -4.08
N SER A 294 28.69 18.40 -4.30
CA SER A 294 28.37 19.31 -5.42
C SER A 294 28.95 20.72 -5.25
N GLY A 295 29.66 21.01 -4.15
CA GLY A 295 30.38 22.26 -3.92
C GLY A 295 29.59 23.30 -3.11
N LEU A 296 28.43 22.95 -2.55
CA LEU A 296 27.68 23.85 -1.66
C LEU A 296 28.00 23.54 -0.19
N SER A 297 28.38 24.56 0.57
CA SER A 297 28.54 24.44 2.03
C SER A 297 27.16 24.32 2.69
N VAL A 298 26.80 23.14 3.19
CA VAL A 298 25.59 22.90 3.98
C VAL A 298 25.94 23.15 5.44
N SER A 299 25.49 24.27 5.99
CA SER A 299 25.78 24.66 7.38
C SER A 299 24.71 24.20 8.36
N ARG A 300 23.53 23.80 7.85
CA ARG A 300 22.39 23.45 8.69
C ARG A 300 21.47 22.47 7.97
N VAL A 301 20.96 21.50 8.71
CA VAL A 301 19.98 20.53 8.23
C VAL A 301 18.78 20.51 9.16
N GLU A 302 17.60 20.75 8.61
CA GLU A 302 16.36 20.76 9.37
C GLU A 302 15.36 19.77 8.80
N LEU A 303 14.53 19.25 9.71
CA LEU A 303 13.34 18.50 9.36
C LEU A 303 12.11 19.37 9.60
N MET A 304 11.34 19.61 8.55
CA MET A 304 10.07 20.32 8.62
C MET A 304 8.93 19.31 8.77
N HIS A 305 8.18 19.40 9.87
CA HIS A 305 7.09 18.48 10.17
C HIS A 305 5.87 19.22 10.72
N LEU A 306 4.73 18.53 10.78
CA LEU A 306 3.48 19.13 11.23
C LEU A 306 3.50 19.37 12.74
N ASN A 307 2.98 20.52 13.16
CA ASN A 307 2.81 20.89 14.56
C ASN A 307 1.54 20.25 15.12
N ARG A 308 1.68 19.27 16.03
CA ARG A 308 0.53 18.63 16.69
C ARG A 308 -0.32 19.62 17.52
N ALA A 309 0.26 20.75 17.93
CA ALA A 309 -0.45 21.78 18.68
C ALA A 309 -1.23 22.76 17.78
N CYS A 310 -0.96 22.81 16.48
CA CYS A 310 -1.70 23.66 15.54
C CYS A 310 -3.20 23.30 15.54
N ARG A 311 -4.06 24.31 15.36
CA ARG A 311 -5.51 24.20 15.34
C ARG A 311 -6.10 25.03 14.20
N TYR A 312 -6.91 24.40 13.37
CA TYR A 312 -7.67 25.11 12.34
C TYR A 312 -8.68 26.08 12.99
N PRO A 313 -8.88 27.31 12.45
CA PRO A 313 -8.47 27.79 11.14
C PRO A 313 -7.09 28.45 11.10
N ASN A 314 -6.46 28.66 12.25
CA ASN A 314 -5.14 29.29 12.27
C ASN A 314 -4.05 28.26 11.94
N LEU A 315 -3.66 28.25 10.67
CA LEU A 315 -2.59 27.37 10.17
C LEU A 315 -1.22 28.05 10.17
N ALA A 316 -1.07 29.27 10.68
CA ALA A 316 0.21 30.00 10.61
C ALA A 316 1.40 29.24 11.24
N ASP A 317 1.13 28.39 12.23
CA ASP A 317 2.11 27.54 12.92
C ASP A 317 1.98 26.05 12.57
N LEU A 318 1.38 25.72 11.43
CA LEU A 318 1.14 24.34 10.98
C LEU A 318 2.42 23.51 10.89
N PHE A 319 3.55 24.14 10.53
CA PHE A 319 4.84 23.47 10.43
C PHE A 319 5.81 23.94 11.52
N LEU A 320 6.55 22.98 12.06
CA LEU A 320 7.74 23.21 12.88
C LEU A 320 8.97 22.81 12.06
N ARG A 321 10.06 23.55 12.26
CA ARG A 321 11.39 23.22 11.73
C ARG A 321 12.26 22.80 12.90
N THR A 322 12.66 21.53 12.91
CA THR A 322 13.56 20.98 13.94
C THR A 322 14.95 20.86 13.36
N ASP A 323 15.92 21.45 14.02
CA ASP A 323 17.33 21.29 13.68
C ASP A 323 17.76 19.85 13.97
N ILE A 324 18.33 19.20 12.96
CA ILE A 324 18.88 17.84 13.07
C ILE A 324 20.34 17.79 12.61
N THR A 325 21.02 18.94 12.55
CA THR A 325 22.38 19.09 11.99
C THR A 325 23.37 18.14 12.66
N GLU A 326 23.48 18.16 14.00
CA GLU A 326 24.41 17.30 14.75
C GLU A 326 24.16 15.81 14.45
N ARG A 327 22.89 15.38 14.41
CA ARG A 327 22.54 13.98 14.12
C ARG A 327 22.90 13.57 12.70
N VAL A 328 22.81 14.50 11.76
CA VAL A 328 23.22 14.27 10.36
C VAL A 328 24.74 14.23 10.28
N GLU A 329 25.45 15.14 10.95
CA GLU A 329 26.91 15.17 11.02
C GLU A 329 27.49 13.87 11.60
N ASP A 330 26.87 13.32 12.65
CA ASP A 330 27.24 12.03 13.23
C ASP A 330 27.11 10.86 12.22
N PHE A 331 26.15 10.95 11.29
CA PHE A 331 25.91 9.91 10.28
C PHE A 331 26.73 10.12 8.99
N LEU A 332 27.07 11.36 8.64
CA LEU A 332 27.75 11.73 7.39
C LEU A 332 29.00 10.89 7.07
N PRO A 333 29.91 10.57 8.03
CA PRO A 333 31.10 9.76 7.76
C PRO A 333 30.80 8.38 7.15
N ARG A 334 29.60 7.84 7.40
CA ARG A 334 29.18 6.53 6.88
C ARG A 334 28.65 6.60 5.45
N VAL A 335 28.09 7.73 5.03
CA VAL A 335 27.29 7.84 3.80
C VAL A 335 28.07 7.38 2.56
N ALA A 336 29.32 7.83 2.39
CA ALA A 336 30.14 7.44 1.25
C ALA A 336 30.42 5.93 1.22
N GLY A 337 30.77 5.34 2.36
CA GLY A 337 31.02 3.89 2.46
C GLY A 337 29.77 3.05 2.20
N GLU A 338 28.62 3.50 2.68
CA GLU A 338 27.33 2.83 2.44
C GLU A 338 26.92 2.93 0.95
N ILE A 339 27.15 4.08 0.30
CA ILE A 339 26.92 4.24 -1.15
C ILE A 339 27.78 3.28 -1.96
N GLU A 340 29.09 3.21 -1.66
CA GLU A 340 30.00 2.34 -2.39
C GLU A 340 29.67 0.86 -2.12
N SER A 341 29.39 0.47 -0.87
CA SER A 341 28.97 -0.89 -0.54
C SER A 341 27.68 -1.30 -1.28
N GLN A 342 26.71 -0.40 -1.38
CA GLN A 342 25.47 -0.66 -2.11
C GLN A 342 25.71 -0.79 -3.62
N LYS A 343 26.58 0.01 -4.21
CA LYS A 343 26.93 -0.10 -5.64
C LYS A 343 27.70 -1.37 -5.95
N GLU A 344 28.71 -1.70 -5.13
CA GLU A 344 29.44 -2.95 -5.23
C GLU A 344 28.50 -4.15 -5.14
N MET A 345 27.52 -4.11 -4.23
CA MET A 345 26.49 -5.13 -4.12
C MET A 345 25.60 -5.20 -5.37
N LEU A 346 25.23 -4.06 -5.97
CA LEU A 346 24.42 -4.04 -7.20
C LEU A 346 25.15 -4.58 -8.43
N ASP A 347 26.48 -4.62 -8.43
CA ASP A 347 27.29 -5.24 -9.49
C ASP A 347 27.39 -6.78 -9.35
N LEU A 348 26.85 -7.35 -8.27
CA LEU A 348 26.86 -8.78 -7.97
C LEU A 348 25.47 -9.42 -8.16
N PRO A 349 25.40 -10.76 -8.27
CA PRO A 349 24.15 -11.49 -8.09
C PRO A 349 23.49 -11.15 -6.74
N ILE A 350 22.20 -11.44 -6.63
CA ILE A 350 21.43 -11.18 -5.41
C ILE A 350 22.17 -11.66 -4.15
N PRO A 351 22.34 -10.81 -3.13
CA PRO A 351 23.08 -11.20 -1.93
C PRO A 351 22.32 -12.25 -1.11
N VAL A 352 23.06 -13.18 -0.50
CA VAL A 352 22.52 -14.11 0.50
C VAL A 352 22.43 -13.37 1.83
N LEU A 353 21.20 -13.10 2.26
CA LEU A 353 20.90 -12.49 3.55
C LEU A 353 19.65 -13.17 4.13
N GLU A 354 19.81 -13.69 5.33
CA GLU A 354 18.73 -14.35 6.08
C GLU A 354 17.71 -13.33 6.59
N PRO A 355 16.43 -13.68 6.63
CA PRO A 355 15.39 -12.81 7.16
C PRO A 355 15.64 -12.41 8.62
N GLY A 356 15.25 -11.19 8.99
CA GLY A 356 15.43 -10.71 10.37
C GLY A 356 14.63 -9.46 10.70
N ALA A 357 15.03 -8.74 11.75
CA ALA A 357 14.35 -7.52 12.19
C ALA A 357 14.24 -6.45 11.09
N HIS A 358 15.23 -6.41 10.18
CA HIS A 358 15.24 -5.51 9.03
C HIS A 358 14.10 -5.74 8.04
N CYS A 359 13.40 -6.88 8.08
CA CYS A 359 12.21 -7.12 7.26
C CYS A 359 11.00 -6.29 7.74
N ARG A 360 11.04 -5.73 8.94
CA ARG A 360 9.93 -4.95 9.54
C ARG A 360 10.35 -3.57 10.04
N ILE A 361 11.64 -3.33 10.23
CA ILE A 361 12.19 -2.09 10.81
C ILE A 361 13.18 -1.47 9.81
N PRO A 362 13.07 -0.16 9.50
CA PRO A 362 12.07 0.80 9.99
C PRO A 362 10.71 0.72 9.27
N TYR A 363 10.63 -0.02 8.16
CA TYR A 363 9.41 -0.21 7.37
C TYR A 363 9.21 -1.70 7.05
N GLU A 364 7.98 -2.11 6.80
CA GLU A 364 7.72 -3.47 6.29
C GLU A 364 8.34 -3.65 4.89
N CYS A 365 9.11 -4.72 4.74
CA CYS A 365 9.69 -5.11 3.47
C CYS A 365 8.59 -5.71 2.58
N PRO A 366 8.36 -5.19 1.36
CA PRO A 366 7.35 -5.74 0.46
C PRO A 366 7.72 -7.15 -0.04
N PHE A 367 8.99 -7.55 0.06
CA PHE A 367 9.50 -8.83 -0.42
C PHE A 367 9.67 -9.89 0.67
N THR A 368 9.10 -9.69 1.86
CA THR A 368 9.24 -10.68 2.94
C THR A 368 8.83 -12.09 2.49
N GLY A 369 7.77 -12.22 1.67
CA GLY A 369 7.34 -13.51 1.11
C GLY A 369 8.30 -14.17 0.12
N ARG A 370 9.29 -13.45 -0.42
CA ARG A 370 10.38 -14.05 -1.23
C ARG A 370 11.53 -14.57 -0.37
N CYS A 371 11.64 -14.07 0.86
CA CYS A 371 12.74 -14.36 1.77
C CYS A 371 12.37 -15.41 2.82
N GLN A 372 11.10 -15.47 3.22
CA GLN A 372 10.60 -16.32 4.28
C GLN A 372 9.58 -17.30 3.69
N GLU A 373 9.75 -18.58 3.99
CA GLU A 373 8.65 -19.52 3.91
C GLU A 373 7.67 -19.20 5.04
N ASP A 374 6.38 -19.31 4.76
CA ASP A 374 5.38 -19.17 5.80
C ASP A 374 5.55 -20.30 6.81
N PRO A 375 5.59 -19.97 8.12
CA PRO A 375 5.66 -21.02 9.13
C PRO A 375 4.41 -21.91 9.04
N PRO A 376 4.55 -23.21 9.35
CA PRO A 376 3.42 -24.14 9.33
C PRO A 376 2.33 -23.70 10.32
N ALA A 377 1.09 -24.15 10.08
CA ALA A 377 -0.01 -23.90 11.00
C ALA A 377 0.32 -24.43 12.40
N GLY A 378 -0.01 -23.66 13.44
CA GLY A 378 0.30 -24.02 14.82
C GLY A 378 1.76 -23.82 15.20
N HIS A 379 2.56 -23.08 14.42
CA HIS A 379 3.92 -22.70 14.80
C HIS A 379 3.94 -21.81 16.06
N VAL A 380 4.97 -21.92 16.89
CA VAL A 380 5.07 -21.19 18.18
C VAL A 380 5.04 -19.66 18.05
N SER A 381 5.31 -19.11 16.86
CA SER A 381 5.14 -17.68 16.58
C SER A 381 3.69 -17.22 16.56
N GLU A 382 2.73 -18.12 16.39
CA GLU A 382 1.28 -17.87 16.45
C GLU A 382 0.78 -17.78 17.90
N LEU A 383 1.61 -18.04 18.92
CA LEU A 383 1.22 -17.77 20.30
C LEU A 383 0.93 -16.28 20.50
N HIS A 384 -0.23 -15.97 21.06
CA HIS A 384 -0.70 -14.60 21.20
C HIS A 384 0.26 -13.78 22.07
N GLY A 385 0.81 -12.70 21.50
CA GLY A 385 1.73 -11.81 22.21
C GLY A 385 3.08 -12.45 22.59
N ILE A 386 3.51 -13.53 21.93
CA ILE A 386 4.78 -14.20 22.23
C ILE A 386 6.00 -13.30 21.96
N GLY A 387 5.97 -12.56 20.85
CA GLY A 387 7.10 -11.80 20.34
C GLY A 387 8.22 -12.68 19.78
N ALA A 388 8.95 -12.16 18.78
CA ALA A 388 10.01 -12.91 18.09
C ALA A 388 11.11 -13.48 19.02
N PRO A 389 11.62 -12.73 20.04
CA PRO A 389 12.68 -13.25 20.90
C PRO A 389 12.26 -14.46 21.74
N ARG A 390 10.99 -14.52 22.17
CA ARG A 390 10.50 -15.63 23.00
C ARG A 390 10.11 -16.84 22.16
N ALA A 391 9.54 -16.61 20.97
CA ALA A 391 9.31 -17.67 19.99
C ALA A 391 10.65 -18.35 19.63
N ARG A 392 11.71 -17.56 19.39
CA ARG A 392 13.04 -18.10 19.08
C ARG A 392 13.60 -19.02 20.17
N LYS A 393 13.38 -18.71 21.45
CA LYS A 393 13.81 -19.57 22.57
C LYS A 393 13.15 -20.95 22.57
N PHE A 394 11.93 -21.09 22.02
CA PHE A 394 11.28 -22.40 21.86
C PHE A 394 11.87 -23.13 20.66
N ILE A 395 12.03 -22.43 19.52
CA ILE A 395 12.63 -22.97 18.30
C ILE A 395 14.05 -23.48 18.56
N ASP A 396 14.89 -22.72 19.27
CA ASP A 396 16.27 -23.12 19.61
C ASP A 396 16.34 -24.37 20.51
N ARG A 397 15.21 -24.79 21.11
CA ARG A 397 15.07 -26.03 21.89
C ARG A 397 14.43 -27.16 21.08
N GLY A 398 14.20 -26.97 19.79
CA GLY A 398 13.50 -27.92 18.92
C GLY A 398 11.98 -27.96 19.16
N GLN A 399 11.40 -26.90 19.73
CA GLN A 399 9.95 -26.77 19.93
C GLN A 399 9.41 -25.74 18.93
N GLU A 400 9.02 -26.20 17.74
CA GLU A 400 8.60 -25.34 16.63
C GLU A 400 7.08 -25.19 16.57
N LEU A 401 6.34 -26.19 17.06
CA LEU A 401 4.88 -26.17 17.09
C LEU A 401 4.36 -25.91 18.51
N ILE A 402 3.17 -25.32 18.61
CA ILE A 402 2.49 -25.04 19.87
C ILE A 402 2.24 -26.35 20.66
N VAL A 403 1.96 -27.45 19.95
CA VAL A 403 1.74 -28.78 20.57
C VAL A 403 2.99 -29.34 21.25
N ASP A 404 4.19 -28.93 20.83
CA ASP A 404 5.47 -29.35 21.41
C ASP A 404 5.70 -28.76 22.81
N LEU A 405 4.96 -27.71 23.16
CA LEU A 405 5.06 -27.06 24.46
C LEU A 405 4.40 -27.92 25.53
N THR A 406 4.92 -27.91 26.75
CA THR A 406 4.29 -28.56 27.91
C THR A 406 3.39 -27.59 28.66
N ALA A 407 2.38 -28.12 29.36
CA ALA A 407 1.47 -27.29 30.17
C ALA A 407 2.23 -26.43 31.20
N GLY A 408 3.31 -26.95 31.80
CA GLY A 408 4.15 -26.21 32.75
C GLY A 408 4.90 -25.03 32.13
N GLN A 409 5.28 -25.08 30.85
CA GLN A 409 5.98 -23.99 30.16
C GLN A 409 5.08 -22.78 29.89
N ILE A 410 3.76 -23.00 29.82
CA ILE A 410 2.77 -22.00 29.38
C ILE A 410 1.69 -21.70 30.44
N SER A 411 1.72 -22.38 31.59
CA SER A 411 0.70 -22.30 32.65
C SER A 411 0.45 -20.88 33.18
N GLY A 412 1.45 -20.00 33.13
CA GLY A 412 1.31 -18.58 33.50
C GLY A 412 0.51 -17.72 32.50
N LYS A 413 0.04 -18.30 31.40
CA LYS A 413 -0.74 -17.63 30.34
C LYS A 413 -1.91 -18.52 29.93
N ALA A 414 -3.08 -18.29 30.54
CA ALA A 414 -4.31 -19.05 30.23
C ALA A 414 -4.67 -19.07 28.73
N ILE A 415 -4.38 -17.98 28.02
CA ILE A 415 -4.55 -17.91 26.56
C ILE A 415 -3.67 -18.92 25.82
N TRP A 416 -2.40 -19.07 26.20
CA TRP A 416 -1.50 -20.05 25.55
C TRP A 416 -1.90 -21.48 25.87
N VAL A 417 -2.37 -21.73 27.09
CA VAL A 417 -2.93 -23.04 27.47
C VAL A 417 -4.09 -23.40 26.53
N ARG A 418 -5.04 -22.48 26.31
CA ARG A 418 -6.12 -22.68 25.34
C ARG A 418 -5.64 -22.84 23.90
N GLN A 419 -4.65 -22.05 23.46
CA GLN A 419 -4.08 -22.19 22.12
C GLN A 419 -3.48 -23.58 21.91
N ARG A 420 -2.78 -24.11 22.92
CA ARG A 420 -2.23 -25.46 22.89
C ARG A 420 -3.31 -26.54 22.90
N GLU A 421 -4.31 -26.40 23.75
CA GLU A 421 -5.44 -27.33 23.81
C GLU A 421 -6.16 -27.40 22.47
N ALA A 422 -6.45 -26.26 21.86
CA ALA A 422 -7.06 -26.16 20.54
C ALA A 422 -6.18 -26.77 19.44
N ALA A 423 -4.87 -26.52 19.49
CA ALA A 423 -3.92 -27.13 18.55
C ALA A 423 -3.82 -28.66 18.72
N THR A 424 -4.01 -29.18 19.94
CA THR A 424 -3.99 -30.62 20.22
C THR A 424 -5.29 -31.31 19.80
N THR A 425 -6.42 -30.62 19.94
CA THR A 425 -7.76 -31.15 19.61
C THR A 425 -8.19 -30.84 18.18
N GLU A 426 -7.41 -30.03 17.45
CA GLU A 426 -7.73 -29.51 16.12
C GLU A 426 -9.13 -28.88 16.06
N GLY A 427 -9.52 -28.19 17.14
CA GLY A 427 -10.89 -27.75 17.28
C GLY A 427 -11.05 -26.53 18.18
N LEU A 428 -12.30 -26.07 18.24
CA LEU A 428 -12.69 -24.93 19.03
C LEU A 428 -12.66 -25.25 20.52
N VAL A 429 -11.90 -24.46 21.28
CA VAL A 429 -11.84 -24.54 22.74
C VAL A 429 -12.53 -23.33 23.35
N CYS A 430 -13.43 -23.59 24.30
CA CYS A 430 -14.10 -22.58 25.11
C CYS A 430 -13.72 -22.77 26.58
N SER A 431 -13.46 -21.68 27.29
CA SER A 431 -13.22 -21.74 28.74
C SER A 431 -14.50 -22.12 29.50
N ALA A 432 -14.36 -22.81 30.62
CA ALA A 432 -15.49 -23.21 31.47
C ALA A 432 -16.36 -22.04 31.98
N ASP A 433 -15.79 -20.83 32.10
CA ASP A 433 -16.51 -19.65 32.59
C ASP A 433 -17.24 -18.87 31.50
N LEU A 434 -17.16 -19.29 30.23
CA LEU A 434 -17.71 -18.54 29.09
C LEU A 434 -19.19 -18.16 29.33
N THR A 435 -20.03 -19.12 29.73
CA THR A 435 -21.48 -18.89 29.90
C THR A 435 -21.81 -17.89 31.01
N LYS A 436 -20.90 -17.65 31.95
CA LYS A 436 -21.07 -16.69 33.06
C LYS A 436 -20.77 -15.25 32.64
N VAL A 437 -19.94 -15.08 31.61
CA VAL A 437 -19.44 -13.76 31.16
C VAL A 437 -20.09 -13.30 29.85
N VAL A 438 -20.86 -14.17 29.17
CA VAL A 438 -21.60 -13.79 27.96
C VAL A 438 -22.66 -12.74 28.33
N PRO A 439 -22.59 -11.54 27.73
CA PRO A 439 -23.57 -10.49 27.96
C PRO A 439 -24.96 -10.95 27.50
N GLY A 440 -26.01 -10.41 28.11
CA GLY A 440 -27.37 -10.65 27.67
C GLY A 440 -27.79 -9.71 26.55
N ASP A 441 -28.93 -10.00 25.94
CA ASP A 441 -29.57 -9.18 24.91
C ASP A 441 -30.94 -8.62 25.32
N ALA A 442 -31.21 -8.58 26.63
CA ALA A 442 -32.44 -8.01 27.17
C ALA A 442 -32.52 -6.50 26.92
N GLY A 443 -33.71 -6.02 26.56
CA GLY A 443 -33.98 -4.61 26.30
C GLY A 443 -33.60 -4.19 24.88
N ARG A 444 -33.19 -2.92 24.73
CA ARG A 444 -32.76 -2.35 23.44
C ARG A 444 -31.23 -2.28 23.39
N VAL A 445 -30.63 -3.11 22.54
CA VAL A 445 -29.18 -3.34 22.47
C VAL A 445 -28.63 -2.85 21.13
N GLY A 446 -27.63 -1.96 21.15
CA GLY A 446 -26.97 -1.49 19.94
C GLY A 446 -25.64 -2.19 19.65
N TYR A 447 -25.25 -2.25 18.38
CA TYR A 447 -23.96 -2.73 17.88
C TYR A 447 -23.37 -1.64 16.99
N LEU A 448 -22.27 -1.04 17.39
CA LEU A 448 -21.77 0.22 16.85
C LEU A 448 -20.38 0.04 16.23
N ASP A 449 -20.20 0.67 15.07
CA ASP A 449 -18.90 0.82 14.40
C ASP A 449 -18.82 2.23 13.78
N PHE A 450 -17.60 2.77 13.66
CA PHE A 450 -17.35 4.07 13.04
C PHE A 450 -16.26 3.99 11.97
N GLU A 451 -16.48 4.70 10.86
CA GLU A 451 -15.38 5.08 9.97
C GLU A 451 -14.97 6.54 10.17
N MET A 452 -13.68 6.77 10.04
CA MET A 452 -13.05 8.05 10.31
C MET A 452 -11.95 8.37 9.33
N LEU A 453 -11.63 9.65 9.25
CA LEU A 453 -10.46 10.16 8.54
C LEU A 453 -9.56 10.93 9.50
N ALA A 454 -8.26 10.96 9.17
CA ALA A 454 -7.25 11.68 9.93
C ALA A 454 -6.36 12.50 8.98
N PRO A 455 -6.87 13.64 8.46
CA PRO A 455 -6.13 14.42 7.49
C PRO A 455 -4.85 14.99 8.11
N ALA A 456 -3.76 14.99 7.34
CA ALA A 456 -2.49 15.56 7.77
C ALA A 456 -2.60 17.08 8.05
N VAL A 457 -3.36 17.78 7.22
CA VAL A 457 -3.68 19.20 7.40
C VAL A 457 -5.13 19.29 7.91
N PRO A 458 -5.37 19.86 9.09
CA PRO A 458 -6.74 19.98 9.60
C PRO A 458 -7.54 20.99 8.77
N VAL A 459 -8.83 20.69 8.56
CA VAL A 459 -9.73 21.47 7.69
C VAL A 459 -11.02 21.92 8.39
N TRP A 460 -11.24 21.48 9.64
CA TRP A 460 -12.43 21.79 10.42
C TRP A 460 -12.06 22.47 11.74
N MET A 461 -12.98 23.27 12.27
CA MET A 461 -12.76 24.11 13.46
C MET A 461 -12.19 23.29 14.63
N ASP A 462 -11.10 23.79 15.21
CA ASP A 462 -10.37 23.21 16.33
C ASP A 462 -9.77 21.80 16.07
N CYS A 463 -9.78 21.32 14.82
CA CYS A 463 -9.04 20.11 14.49
C CYS A 463 -7.53 20.36 14.43
N ARG A 464 -6.75 19.34 14.79
CA ARG A 464 -5.28 19.31 14.69
C ARG A 464 -4.78 18.29 13.64
N PRO A 465 -3.51 18.38 13.20
CA PRO A 465 -2.93 17.38 12.30
C PRO A 465 -3.12 15.93 12.77
N PHE A 466 -3.56 15.07 11.85
CA PHE A 466 -3.87 13.65 12.10
C PHE A 466 -4.86 13.39 13.25
N GLN A 467 -5.72 14.36 13.55
CA GLN A 467 -6.85 14.10 14.44
C GLN A 467 -7.84 13.18 13.74
N ASN A 468 -8.21 12.12 14.45
CA ASN A 468 -9.30 11.25 14.05
C ASN A 468 -10.61 12.01 14.10
N VAL A 469 -11.34 12.01 13.00
CA VAL A 469 -12.65 12.65 12.87
C VAL A 469 -13.66 11.60 12.44
N PRO A 470 -14.61 11.21 13.31
CA PRO A 470 -15.70 10.32 12.94
C PRO A 470 -16.54 10.98 11.84
N ALA A 471 -16.71 10.26 10.73
CA ALA A 471 -17.41 10.77 9.56
C ALA A 471 -18.48 9.80 9.03
N GLN A 472 -18.51 8.59 9.57
CA GLN A 472 -19.50 7.58 9.27
C GLN A 472 -19.78 6.77 10.54
N PHE A 473 -21.00 6.29 10.69
CA PHE A 473 -21.29 5.20 11.62
C PHE A 473 -22.22 4.18 10.98
N SER A 474 -22.15 2.97 11.50
CA SER A 474 -23.19 1.97 11.36
C SER A 474 -23.66 1.57 12.76
N LEU A 475 -24.96 1.35 12.90
CA LEU A 475 -25.59 0.91 14.14
C LEU A 475 -26.67 -0.10 13.81
N HIS A 476 -26.48 -1.35 14.22
CA HIS A 476 -27.58 -2.29 14.33
C HIS A 476 -28.19 -2.18 15.72
N VAL A 477 -29.51 -2.20 15.83
CA VAL A 477 -30.20 -2.22 17.12
C VAL A 477 -31.14 -3.40 17.20
N ARG A 478 -30.99 -4.19 18.26
CA ARG A 478 -31.84 -5.34 18.58
C ARG A 478 -32.80 -4.97 19.70
N GLU A 479 -34.07 -5.27 19.49
CA GLU A 479 -35.10 -5.12 20.51
C GLU A 479 -36.21 -6.15 20.29
N ASN A 480 -36.51 -6.97 21.30
CA ASN A 480 -37.53 -8.03 21.24
C ASN A 480 -37.38 -8.97 20.02
N GLY A 481 -36.13 -9.27 19.63
CA GLY A 481 -35.80 -10.13 18.49
C GLY A 481 -35.88 -9.44 17.11
N ALA A 482 -36.37 -8.20 17.03
CA ALA A 482 -36.30 -7.40 15.81
C ALA A 482 -34.92 -6.75 15.69
N LEU A 483 -34.40 -6.66 14.46
CA LEU A 483 -33.13 -6.02 14.16
C LEU A 483 -33.36 -4.85 13.20
N GLU A 484 -33.00 -3.65 13.63
CA GLU A 484 -33.06 -2.42 12.85
C GLU A 484 -31.64 -1.96 12.51
N HIS A 485 -31.44 -1.39 11.32
CA HIS A 485 -30.15 -0.83 10.90
C HIS A 485 -30.28 0.67 10.69
N HIS A 486 -29.36 1.42 11.30
CA HIS A 486 -29.17 2.84 11.14
C HIS A 486 -27.75 3.10 10.64
N GLU A 487 -27.62 3.96 9.64
CA GLU A 487 -26.33 4.31 9.09
C GLU A 487 -26.27 5.82 8.80
N PHE A 488 -25.07 6.36 8.82
CA PHE A 488 -24.82 7.72 8.41
C PHE A 488 -23.43 7.81 7.80
N LEU A 489 -23.30 8.60 6.73
CA LEU A 489 -22.02 8.97 6.14
C LEU A 489 -22.07 10.45 5.80
N ALA A 490 -21.07 11.22 6.20
CA ALA A 490 -21.07 12.66 6.01
C ALA A 490 -21.05 13.07 4.54
N SER A 491 -21.48 14.31 4.27
CA SER A 491 -21.35 14.95 2.96
C SER A 491 -20.00 15.66 2.84
N SER A 492 -19.51 15.84 1.62
CA SER A 492 -18.24 16.53 1.37
C SER A 492 -18.28 18.01 1.79
N GLY A 493 -17.16 18.53 2.29
CA GLY A 493 -16.96 19.96 2.54
C GLY A 493 -17.57 20.53 3.83
N VAL A 494 -18.25 19.72 4.65
CA VAL A 494 -18.81 20.12 5.94
C VAL A 494 -18.10 19.38 7.07
N ASP A 495 -18.03 19.98 8.26
CA ASP A 495 -17.57 19.27 9.47
C ASP A 495 -18.54 18.12 9.78
N PRO A 496 -18.09 16.86 9.74
CA PRO A 496 -18.99 15.73 9.89
C PRO A 496 -19.50 15.57 11.34
N ARG A 497 -18.76 16.06 12.34
CA ARG A 497 -18.97 15.69 13.75
C ARG A 497 -20.36 16.08 14.28
N PRO A 498 -20.89 17.29 14.02
CA PRO A 498 -22.21 17.66 14.51
C PRO A 498 -23.34 16.81 13.89
N GLU A 499 -23.26 16.50 12.59
CA GLU A 499 -24.29 15.70 11.91
C GLU A 499 -24.22 14.23 12.33
N VAL A 500 -23.01 13.68 12.46
CA VAL A 500 -22.78 12.33 13.01
C VAL A 500 -23.34 12.23 14.43
N ALA A 501 -23.01 13.20 15.31
CA ALA A 501 -23.50 13.23 16.68
C ALA A 501 -25.02 13.26 16.76
N LYS A 502 -25.67 14.09 15.93
CA LYS A 502 -27.12 14.21 15.87
C LYS A 502 -27.79 12.92 15.38
N ALA A 503 -27.34 12.38 14.24
CA ALA A 503 -27.91 11.18 13.65
C ALA A 503 -27.73 9.96 14.58
N LEU A 504 -26.55 9.81 15.17
CA LEU A 504 -26.28 8.72 16.11
C LEU A 504 -27.10 8.87 17.39
N GLY A 505 -27.14 10.06 18.00
CA GLY A 505 -27.92 10.28 19.23
C GLY A 505 -29.42 10.05 19.06
N GLN A 506 -29.96 10.26 17.86
CA GLN A 506 -31.34 9.89 17.53
C GLN A 506 -31.52 8.37 17.45
N ALA A 507 -30.60 7.67 16.79
CA ALA A 507 -30.65 6.21 16.63
C ALA A 507 -30.43 5.45 17.96
N LEU A 508 -29.65 6.04 18.88
CA LEU A 508 -29.36 5.50 20.21
C LEU A 508 -30.49 5.67 21.23
N ARG A 509 -31.60 6.32 20.88
CA ARG A 509 -32.70 6.53 21.83
C ARG A 509 -33.22 5.20 22.36
N GLY A 510 -33.29 5.11 23.69
CA GLY A 510 -33.76 3.92 24.39
C GLY A 510 -32.72 2.80 24.50
N CYS A 511 -31.55 2.89 23.84
CA CYS A 511 -30.52 1.88 23.97
C CYS A 511 -30.00 1.81 25.41
N GLU A 512 -29.93 0.58 25.92
CA GLU A 512 -29.47 0.31 27.28
C GLU A 512 -27.98 0.00 27.32
N VAL A 513 -27.44 -0.63 26.28
CA VAL A 513 -26.04 -1.06 26.14
C VAL A 513 -25.62 -1.00 24.67
N LEU A 514 -24.34 -0.75 24.43
CA LEU A 514 -23.72 -0.82 23.10
C LEU A 514 -22.64 -1.88 23.08
N PHE A 515 -22.59 -2.66 22.01
CA PHE A 515 -21.50 -3.58 21.74
C PHE A 515 -20.61 -3.04 20.63
N ALA A 516 -19.31 -3.16 20.86
CA ALA A 516 -18.27 -2.87 19.88
C ALA A 516 -17.17 -3.95 19.96
N TYR A 517 -16.22 -3.90 19.04
CA TYR A 517 -15.06 -4.79 19.02
C TYR A 517 -13.80 -3.95 19.11
N ASP A 518 -12.98 -4.13 20.16
CA ASP A 518 -11.89 -3.20 20.50
C ASP A 518 -12.44 -1.81 20.87
N ALA A 519 -13.41 -1.83 21.79
CA ALA A 519 -14.38 -0.77 22.06
C ALA A 519 -13.79 0.58 22.56
N ASP A 520 -12.50 0.63 22.90
CA ASP A 520 -11.85 1.87 23.31
C ASP A 520 -11.89 2.93 22.20
N PHE A 521 -11.91 2.47 20.95
CA PHE A 521 -12.08 3.31 19.78
C PHE A 521 -13.47 3.98 19.74
N GLU A 522 -14.55 3.20 19.82
CA GLU A 522 -15.94 3.68 19.81
C GLU A 522 -16.22 4.57 21.01
N ARG A 523 -15.74 4.20 22.21
CA ARG A 523 -15.86 5.02 23.42
C ARG A 523 -15.25 6.41 23.21
N ARG A 524 -14.07 6.47 22.60
CA ARG A 524 -13.43 7.76 22.28
C ARG A 524 -14.25 8.53 21.25
N CYS A 525 -14.73 7.89 20.19
CA CYS A 525 -15.56 8.54 19.18
C CYS A 525 -16.83 9.15 19.79
N LEU A 526 -17.53 8.42 20.68
CA LEU A 526 -18.70 8.93 21.40
C LEU A 526 -18.37 10.17 22.24
N ARG A 527 -17.25 10.18 22.95
CA ARG A 527 -16.79 11.34 23.75
C ARG A 527 -16.40 12.52 22.87
N ASP A 528 -15.70 12.28 21.77
CA ASP A 528 -15.30 13.33 20.82
C ASP A 528 -16.53 13.95 20.13
N LEU A 529 -17.53 13.14 19.78
CA LEU A 529 -18.81 13.59 19.22
C LEU A 529 -19.62 14.37 20.25
N ALA A 530 -19.63 13.94 21.52
CA ALA A 530 -20.30 14.67 22.59
C ALA A 530 -19.74 16.09 22.77
N ALA A 531 -18.42 16.26 22.66
CA ALA A 531 -17.78 17.57 22.72
C ALA A 531 -18.13 18.49 21.53
N CYS A 532 -18.56 17.91 20.40
CA CYS A 532 -18.94 18.63 19.19
C CYS A 532 -20.47 18.72 19.00
N ALA A 533 -21.26 18.13 19.91
CA ALA A 533 -22.70 18.18 19.85
C ALA A 533 -23.16 19.64 19.99
N THR A 534 -23.99 20.11 19.06
CA THR A 534 -24.63 21.42 19.16
C THR A 534 -25.43 21.51 20.46
N ALA A 535 -25.71 22.72 20.96
CA ALA A 535 -26.47 23.00 22.19
C ALA A 535 -27.94 22.48 22.22
N GLU A 536 -28.30 21.55 21.33
CA GLU A 536 -29.50 20.72 21.48
C GLU A 536 -29.47 20.06 22.86
N SER A 537 -30.52 20.32 23.64
CA SER A 537 -30.59 20.06 25.07
C SER A 537 -30.36 18.57 25.38
N GLY A 538 -29.21 18.22 25.95
CA GLY A 538 -28.94 16.87 26.48
C GLY A 538 -28.22 15.89 25.53
N LEU A 539 -27.94 16.25 24.28
CA LEU A 539 -27.33 15.31 23.31
C LEU A 539 -25.91 14.88 23.71
N GLY A 540 -25.09 15.84 24.12
CA GLY A 540 -23.72 15.55 24.57
C GLY A 540 -23.71 14.64 25.80
N GLU A 541 -24.58 14.91 26.78
CA GLU A 541 -24.75 14.09 27.97
C GLU A 541 -25.22 12.67 27.64
N ALA A 542 -26.13 12.52 26.67
CA ALA A 542 -26.60 11.21 26.23
C ALA A 542 -25.46 10.39 25.57
N LEU A 543 -24.65 11.01 24.71
CA LEU A 543 -23.50 10.34 24.08
C LEU A 543 -22.43 9.95 25.11
N LEU A 544 -22.15 10.83 26.09
CA LEU A 544 -21.25 10.51 27.20
C LEU A 544 -21.79 9.36 28.06
N ALA A 545 -23.08 9.36 28.38
CA ALA A 545 -23.71 8.27 29.12
C ALA A 545 -23.63 6.94 28.35
N MET A 546 -23.79 6.95 27.02
CA MET A 546 -23.63 5.76 26.19
C MET A 546 -22.19 5.29 26.11
N ALA A 547 -21.20 6.19 26.11
CA ALA A 547 -19.78 5.82 26.13
C ALA A 547 -19.40 4.98 27.36
N GLU A 548 -20.09 5.16 28.49
CA GLU A 548 -19.88 4.37 29.72
C GLU A 548 -20.62 3.03 29.71
N LYS A 549 -21.50 2.80 28.72
CA LYS A 549 -22.27 1.55 28.56
C LYS A 549 -21.85 0.77 27.31
N VAL A 550 -20.63 0.99 26.83
CA VAL A 550 -20.06 0.21 25.73
C VAL A 550 -19.40 -1.04 26.30
N GLU A 551 -19.85 -2.21 25.88
CA GLU A 551 -19.29 -3.52 26.13
C GLU A 551 -18.40 -3.95 24.95
N ASP A 552 -17.33 -4.69 25.25
CA ASP A 552 -16.29 -5.05 24.28
C ASP A 552 -16.23 -6.57 24.04
N PHE A 553 -16.41 -6.98 22.79
CA PHE A 553 -16.28 -8.38 22.40
C PHE A 553 -14.83 -8.88 22.34
N LEU A 554 -13.83 -8.01 22.15
CA LEU A 554 -12.45 -8.43 22.02
C LEU A 554 -11.94 -9.16 23.29
N PRO A 555 -12.08 -8.62 24.52
CA PRO A 555 -11.74 -9.33 25.74
C PRO A 555 -12.51 -10.64 25.91
N LEU A 556 -13.80 -10.66 25.55
CA LEU A 556 -14.64 -11.86 25.65
C LEU A 556 -14.09 -12.99 24.78
N VAL A 557 -13.88 -12.75 23.48
CA VAL A 557 -13.30 -13.74 22.57
C VAL A 557 -11.88 -14.10 23.04
N ARG A 558 -11.02 -13.11 23.25
CA ARG A 558 -9.60 -13.31 23.58
C ARG A 558 -9.41 -14.15 24.83
N ASN A 559 -10.22 -13.95 25.86
CA ASN A 559 -10.05 -14.62 27.15
C ASN A 559 -10.75 -15.98 27.24
N HIS A 560 -11.77 -16.23 26.41
CA HIS A 560 -12.65 -17.38 26.60
C HIS A 560 -12.76 -18.32 25.39
N VAL A 561 -12.36 -17.92 24.19
CA VAL A 561 -12.53 -18.72 22.96
C VAL A 561 -11.22 -18.78 22.18
N TYR A 562 -10.90 -19.95 21.62
CA TYR A 562 -9.82 -20.06 20.63
C TYR A 562 -10.06 -21.22 19.66
N HIS A 563 -9.70 -21.00 18.40
CA HIS A 563 -9.64 -22.01 17.35
C HIS A 563 -8.26 -21.95 16.67
N PRO A 564 -7.68 -23.07 16.19
CA PRO A 564 -6.39 -23.04 15.48
C PRO A 564 -6.35 -22.04 14.32
N ASP A 565 -7.44 -21.93 13.56
CA ASP A 565 -7.55 -21.00 12.43
C ASP A 565 -7.56 -19.51 12.81
N PHE A 566 -7.61 -19.18 14.11
CA PHE A 566 -7.34 -17.81 14.55
C PHE A 566 -5.87 -17.42 14.32
N ARG A 567 -4.96 -18.40 14.22
CA ARG A 567 -3.50 -18.23 14.00
C ARG A 567 -2.86 -17.19 14.92
N GLY A 568 -3.32 -17.12 16.18
CA GLY A 568 -2.86 -16.17 17.19
C GLY A 568 -3.48 -14.78 17.17
N SER A 569 -4.28 -14.47 16.14
CA SER A 569 -5.00 -13.21 15.98
C SER A 569 -6.38 -13.26 16.62
N PHE A 570 -6.78 -12.16 17.22
CA PHE A 570 -8.13 -11.93 17.75
C PHE A 570 -8.69 -10.64 17.15
N SER A 571 -8.42 -10.37 15.88
CA SER A 571 -9.15 -9.32 15.17
C SER A 571 -10.51 -9.88 14.77
N LEU A 572 -11.52 -9.02 14.63
CA LEU A 572 -12.85 -9.43 14.17
C LEU A 572 -12.76 -10.26 12.87
N LYS A 573 -11.90 -9.83 11.94
CA LYS A 573 -11.68 -10.49 10.64
C LYS A 573 -11.02 -11.86 10.71
N SER A 574 -10.22 -12.13 11.74
CA SER A 574 -9.63 -13.47 11.91
C SER A 574 -10.58 -14.41 12.65
N VAL A 575 -11.43 -13.89 13.54
CA VAL A 575 -12.31 -14.73 14.37
C VAL A 575 -13.66 -15.00 13.71
N LEU A 576 -14.21 -14.02 13.00
CA LEU A 576 -15.58 -14.09 12.48
C LEU A 576 -15.77 -15.23 11.49
N PRO A 577 -14.94 -15.44 10.45
CA PRO A 577 -15.16 -16.51 9.48
C PRO A 577 -15.07 -17.91 10.08
N VAL A 578 -14.44 -18.04 11.25
CA VAL A 578 -14.28 -19.32 11.95
C VAL A 578 -15.47 -19.59 12.88
N LEU A 579 -15.97 -18.57 13.58
CA LEU A 579 -17.10 -18.72 14.51
C LEU A 579 -18.46 -18.64 13.80
N VAL A 580 -18.53 -17.84 12.73
CA VAL A 580 -19.72 -17.57 11.93
C VAL A 580 -19.35 -17.73 10.44
N PRO A 581 -19.22 -18.96 9.93
CA PRO A 581 -18.68 -19.24 8.59
C PRO A 581 -19.51 -18.68 7.43
N ASP A 582 -20.78 -18.35 7.67
CA ASP A 582 -21.66 -17.73 6.66
C ASP A 582 -21.40 -16.21 6.46
N LEU A 583 -20.46 -15.62 7.21
CA LEU A 583 -20.17 -14.19 7.16
C LEU A 583 -18.67 -13.91 7.09
N ASP A 584 -18.22 -13.37 5.96
CA ASP A 584 -16.85 -12.89 5.76
C ASP A 584 -16.83 -11.47 5.15
N TYR A 585 -15.72 -11.08 4.52
CA TYR A 585 -15.54 -9.78 3.85
C TYR A 585 -15.08 -9.94 2.39
N ALA A 586 -15.09 -11.17 1.85
CA ALA A 586 -14.49 -11.48 0.56
C ALA A 586 -15.26 -10.87 -0.63
N ASP A 587 -16.54 -10.56 -0.45
CA ASP A 587 -17.41 -9.92 -1.42
C ASP A 587 -17.30 -8.38 -1.47
N LEU A 588 -16.51 -7.77 -0.56
CA LEU A 588 -16.39 -6.33 -0.44
C LEU A 588 -15.08 -5.80 -1.03
N ARG A 589 -15.18 -4.74 -1.83
CA ARG A 589 -13.99 -4.02 -2.35
C ARG A 589 -13.25 -3.27 -1.23
N VAL A 590 -14.01 -2.64 -0.34
CA VAL A 590 -13.48 -2.04 0.89
C VAL A 590 -13.61 -3.09 1.98
N ALA A 591 -12.48 -3.69 2.35
CA ALA A 591 -12.42 -4.79 3.31
C ALA A 591 -11.40 -4.52 4.43
N ASP A 592 -10.82 -3.32 4.50
CA ASP A 592 -9.91 -2.90 5.56
C ASP A 592 -10.08 -1.41 5.92
N GLY A 593 -9.91 -1.09 7.20
CA GLY A 593 -10.13 0.26 7.72
C GLY A 593 -9.14 1.31 7.20
N HIS A 594 -7.94 0.89 6.74
CA HIS A 594 -7.00 1.85 6.15
C HIS A 594 -7.46 2.31 4.77
N LEU A 595 -7.98 1.38 3.94
CA LEU A 595 -8.60 1.72 2.67
C LEU A 595 -9.86 2.56 2.89
N ALA A 596 -10.72 2.16 3.83
CA ALA A 596 -11.94 2.91 4.16
C ALA A 596 -11.60 4.36 4.54
N SER A 597 -10.66 4.57 5.46
CA SER A 597 -10.20 5.90 5.89
C SER A 597 -9.61 6.74 4.74
N ALA A 598 -8.79 6.14 3.87
CA ALA A 598 -8.17 6.84 2.74
C ALA A 598 -9.19 7.28 1.68
N GLU A 599 -10.18 6.43 1.42
CA GLU A 599 -11.25 6.75 0.48
C GLU A 599 -12.24 7.75 1.06
N LEU A 600 -12.54 7.65 2.36
CA LEU A 600 -13.35 8.62 3.09
C LEU A 600 -12.68 10.00 3.10
N GLU A 601 -11.37 10.09 3.33
CA GLU A 601 -10.62 11.35 3.23
C GLU A 601 -10.75 11.96 1.83
N THR A 602 -10.66 11.15 0.78
CA THR A 602 -10.76 11.62 -0.60
C THR A 602 -12.19 12.04 -0.94
N LEU A 603 -13.19 11.24 -0.56
CA LEU A 603 -14.60 11.51 -0.80
C LEU A 603 -15.05 12.82 -0.14
N LEU A 604 -14.60 13.08 1.09
CA LEU A 604 -15.07 14.25 1.86
C LEU A 604 -14.27 15.51 1.60
N LEU A 605 -12.96 15.40 1.37
CA LEU A 605 -12.08 16.57 1.27
C LEU A 605 -11.68 16.90 -0.17
N ARG A 606 -11.81 15.94 -1.09
CA ARG A 606 -11.41 16.10 -2.50
C ARG A 606 -12.36 15.33 -3.44
N PRO A 607 -13.69 15.54 -3.35
CA PRO A 607 -14.64 14.81 -4.19
C PRO A 607 -14.33 14.97 -5.68
N ASP A 608 -13.86 16.16 -6.10
CA ASP A 608 -13.53 16.47 -7.50
C ASP A 608 -12.35 15.69 -8.06
N ALA A 609 -11.57 15.00 -7.21
CA ALA A 609 -10.55 14.05 -7.66
C ALA A 609 -11.18 12.83 -8.37
N TRP A 610 -12.49 12.61 -8.20
CA TRP A 610 -13.22 11.50 -8.76
C TRP A 610 -14.45 11.95 -9.55
N PRO A 611 -14.79 11.27 -10.67
CA PRO A 611 -16.06 11.48 -11.34
C PRO A 611 -17.24 11.09 -10.44
N THR A 612 -18.41 11.70 -10.64
CA THR A 612 -19.59 11.53 -9.77
C THR A 612 -20.04 10.07 -9.62
N TRP A 613 -19.91 9.24 -10.65
CA TRP A 613 -20.24 7.81 -10.54
C TRP A 613 -19.34 7.09 -9.53
N ARG A 614 -18.05 7.45 -9.46
CA ARG A 614 -17.08 6.85 -8.54
C ARG A 614 -17.34 7.32 -7.12
N GLN A 615 -17.66 8.60 -6.93
CA GLN A 615 -18.07 9.13 -5.62
C GLN A 615 -19.29 8.36 -5.07
N ARG A 616 -20.34 8.16 -5.90
CA ARG A 616 -21.54 7.40 -5.51
C ARG A 616 -21.23 5.94 -5.20
N LYS A 617 -20.43 5.26 -6.04
CA LYS A 617 -20.03 3.86 -5.82
C LYS A 617 -19.23 3.69 -4.53
N THR A 618 -18.20 4.50 -4.32
CA THR A 618 -17.39 4.47 -3.09
C THR A 618 -18.23 4.75 -1.85
N ARG A 619 -19.20 5.68 -1.93
CA ARG A 619 -20.13 5.93 -0.82
C ARG A 619 -20.94 4.68 -0.44
N GLN A 620 -21.45 3.95 -1.42
CA GLN A 620 -22.19 2.69 -1.20
C GLN A 620 -21.29 1.60 -0.63
N GLU A 621 -20.05 1.47 -1.12
CA GLU A 621 -19.09 0.48 -0.66
C GLU A 621 -18.64 0.73 0.79
N LEU A 622 -18.44 2.00 1.18
CA LEU A 622 -18.13 2.40 2.55
C LEU A 622 -19.30 2.08 3.50
N LEU A 623 -20.54 2.39 3.10
CA LEU A 623 -21.74 2.06 3.88
C LEU A 623 -21.88 0.55 4.07
N ALA A 624 -21.73 -0.22 3.00
CA ALA A 624 -21.80 -1.68 3.04
C ALA A 624 -20.73 -2.31 3.94
N TYR A 625 -19.50 -1.78 3.91
CA TYR A 625 -18.40 -2.24 4.76
C TYR A 625 -18.69 -2.00 6.26
N CYS A 626 -19.05 -0.78 6.65
CA CYS A 626 -19.37 -0.45 8.04
C CYS A 626 -20.63 -1.18 8.54
N ALA A 627 -21.63 -1.38 7.66
CA ALA A 627 -22.78 -2.23 7.94
C ALA A 627 -22.39 -3.68 8.19
N ARG A 628 -21.44 -4.23 7.41
CA ARG A 628 -20.90 -5.59 7.61
C ARG A 628 -20.22 -5.73 8.97
N ASP A 629 -19.44 -4.73 9.41
CA ASP A 629 -18.78 -4.75 10.72
C ASP A 629 -19.79 -4.84 11.86
N THR A 630 -20.84 -4.00 11.87
CA THR A 630 -21.88 -4.11 12.91
C THR A 630 -22.73 -5.38 12.81
N LEU A 631 -23.04 -5.87 11.60
CA LEU A 631 -23.73 -7.15 11.42
C LEU A 631 -22.88 -8.32 11.94
N ALA A 632 -21.56 -8.25 11.77
CA ALA A 632 -20.64 -9.23 12.34
C ALA A 632 -20.72 -9.26 13.87
N LEU A 633 -20.85 -8.11 14.53
CA LEU A 633 -21.05 -8.05 15.99
C LEU A 633 -22.38 -8.69 16.42
N VAL A 634 -23.46 -8.44 15.67
CA VAL A 634 -24.77 -9.06 15.91
C VAL A 634 -24.65 -10.58 15.85
N ARG A 635 -24.03 -11.11 14.78
CA ARG A 635 -23.89 -12.56 14.58
C ARG A 635 -22.93 -13.20 15.57
N LEU A 636 -21.88 -12.47 15.98
CA LEU A 636 -20.98 -12.91 17.04
C LEU A 636 -21.71 -13.00 18.38
N HIS A 637 -22.60 -12.04 18.68
CA HIS A 637 -23.42 -12.10 19.89
C HIS A 637 -24.39 -13.29 19.86
N ASP A 638 -25.04 -13.56 18.73
CA ASP A 638 -25.91 -14.74 18.56
C ASP A 638 -25.15 -16.03 18.87
N TRP A 639 -23.95 -16.17 18.31
CA TRP A 639 -23.08 -17.31 18.58
C TRP A 639 -22.78 -17.49 20.08
N PHE A 640 -22.55 -16.39 20.80
CA PHE A 640 -22.33 -16.43 22.25
C PHE A 640 -23.59 -16.79 23.04
N LEU A 641 -24.74 -16.23 22.67
CA LEU A 641 -26.04 -16.49 23.31
C LEU A 641 -26.45 -17.95 23.13
N ASP A 642 -26.28 -18.52 21.94
CA ASP A 642 -26.58 -19.94 21.67
C ASP A 642 -25.76 -20.86 22.57
N ARG A 643 -24.47 -20.55 22.79
CA ARG A 643 -23.60 -21.31 23.72
C ARG A 643 -24.01 -21.17 25.18
N LYS A 644 -24.57 -20.02 25.56
CA LYS A 644 -25.09 -19.80 26.90
C LYS A 644 -26.34 -20.64 27.17
N GLN A 645 -27.16 -20.89 26.14
CA GLN A 645 -28.38 -21.69 26.23
C GLN A 645 -28.15 -23.21 26.11
N ALA A 646 -27.03 -23.63 25.50
CA ALA A 646 -26.68 -25.05 25.33
C ALA A 646 -26.17 -25.74 26.62
N VAL A 647 -26.00 -25.00 27.70
CA VAL A 647 -25.58 -25.45 29.05
C VAL A 647 -26.75 -25.31 30.00
#